data_AF-A0A3Q4HWI0-F1
#
_entry.id   AF-A0A3Q4HWI0-F1
#
_cell.length_a   1.000
_cell.length_b   1.000
_cell.length_c   1.000
_cell.angle_alpha   90.00
_cell.angle_beta   90.00
_cell.angle_gamma   90.00
#
_symmetry.space_group_name_H-M   'P 1'
#
loop_
_entity.id
_entity.type
_entity.pdbx_description
1 polymer ?
#
loop_
_entity_poly.entity_id
_entity_poly.type
_entity_poly.pdbx_seq_one_letter_code
_entity_poly.pdbx_strand_id
1 'polypeptide(L)'
;LVNRRVHSGQRGFLDFSPTRREYTDKENDVPVLSLIQFSKAPFVTFGSVKLGTSKSAVLRIENPTEYAAAEVSVEKIPSSKGFSVDFGPCFQPGGSFTLVVTWTPTEEGGIRELIVLNASGVLKHQAVLLGRAEAPKRKKKTLWDTIKSKREGEKMTTLRRKVEHPPLKMAANKTFQVSRNPQYKRDKPRSPLTSLNEGKGAIERSLTKHSPVGDRCLKSDKQKALNLSQEQQSLAAFRKHAARRRYLILKRAAVLIQQKYRATLLSRKTKNEYNSLRAAVLTVQANWRGRADRKRIEKWHQCASFIQACYRRHKVQAEYRAKRAAAVVLQSHYRAYLAGRKMKRGYLEKKAASITVQAAFRGMRVRAELKKKHQAATVIQALARMFLCRKRYLLLHSAAIVIQSQYRALLLCRAQLNEFRKLKQATVKIQAVFRGFRERQDLKRQHKASRAIQAHFRMHRMRVAYLALKCASIIIQERYRAKRLMDQQMQSYRTMKHAVIVIQAAYRGHKARRKIANMHQAASVIQRKFLAIRDRKNFLAVRVAVLACQQRYRAVTLTRKARLDYLSKRRAVVCLQAAYRGYVVRKRLCIEHMAAVTIQSQYRMYQQKNNYKRLCWAATVLQTRYRANKKMRAEVHALSVKKNAAVVLQAAFRGMKLRQMIKQKHQAASVIQRAYRAHCEHREYLTLKSSVLTVQRRYRASVAAKKQLQTYQKLLRHWLARRHKAATVIQQAVQKFLLLRRQKRVQQGILKAQALWRGHCSRRLNDNPKIVKLRHRLRVVTASVREEDKLCNKTSSALDYLLRYKHFSYILEALKNLETATRLSPECCERLVESGATNVIFTLIRCCNRSVPCMDVITFSIQILLNLSKYHKTIEAVYSVENSVETLLDLLQRYREKAGDKVAEKGGSIFTKACFLLALLLQDKQRTEEVKKLPKVLDRIHSIYRLTARKHKMDTERTIIKQKMSASINGSFFVPVTFLFSFRFAPDWVLRRDKLKDIVDPLRAIQMVANTLSIVL
;
A
#
# COMPACT_ATOMS: atom_id res chain seq x y z
N LEU A 1 -72.03 14.57 -0.83
CA LEU A 1 -72.98 13.46 -0.60
C LEU A 1 -72.36 12.18 -1.17
N VAL A 2 -72.20 11.03 -0.49
CA VAL A 2 -72.20 10.66 0.95
C VAL A 2 -71.15 9.54 1.14
N ASN A 3 -70.59 9.36 2.34
CA ASN A 3 -69.53 8.38 2.66
C ASN A 3 -70.03 6.98 3.10
N ARG A 4 -69.25 5.94 2.78
CA ARG A 4 -68.93 4.71 3.58
C ARG A 4 -67.87 3.93 2.76
N ARG A 5 -66.59 3.75 3.15
CA ARG A 5 -66.01 2.91 4.25
C ARG A 5 -66.63 1.49 4.25
N VAL A 6 -65.86 0.38 4.23
CA VAL A 6 -64.95 -0.09 5.32
C VAL A 6 -63.92 -1.15 4.85
N HIS A 7 -62.68 -1.08 5.38
CA HIS A 7 -61.60 -2.09 5.59
C HIS A 7 -60.94 -2.94 4.46
N SER A 8 -59.59 -2.85 4.43
CA SER A 8 -58.55 -3.93 4.38
C SER A 8 -57.27 -3.39 3.71
N GLY A 9 -56.02 -3.82 4.01
CA GLY A 9 -55.49 -4.62 5.12
C GLY A 9 -53.95 -4.61 5.06
N GLN A 10 -53.25 -4.38 6.19
CA GLN A 10 -51.77 -4.22 6.20
C GLN A 10 -51.02 -5.56 6.31
N ARG A 11 -50.22 -5.90 5.29
CA ARG A 11 -49.00 -6.74 5.27
C ARG A 11 -48.43 -6.66 3.85
N GLY A 12 -47.13 -6.61 3.58
CA GLY A 12 -45.96 -6.67 4.46
C GLY A 12 -44.78 -7.25 3.69
N PHE A 13 -44.06 -6.45 2.89
CA PHE A 13 -42.98 -6.91 2.02
C PHE A 13 -41.63 -6.32 2.46
N LEU A 14 -40.72 -7.18 2.95
CA LEU A 14 -39.41 -6.77 3.47
C LEU A 14 -38.37 -6.68 2.35
N ASP A 15 -38.10 -5.46 1.88
CA ASP A 15 -37.07 -5.20 0.89
C ASP A 15 -35.71 -4.95 1.58
N PHE A 16 -34.84 -5.96 1.59
CA PHE A 16 -33.53 -5.89 2.24
C PHE A 16 -32.52 -5.04 1.43
N SER A 17 -32.58 -3.72 1.63
CA SER A 17 -31.50 -2.79 1.22
C SER A 17 -30.58 -2.47 2.41
N PRO A 18 -29.25 -2.63 2.29
CA PRO A 18 -28.34 -2.32 3.39
C PRO A 18 -28.29 -0.81 3.64
N THR A 19 -28.64 -0.39 4.85
CA THR A 19 -28.91 1.01 5.18
C THR A 19 -27.68 1.91 5.00
N ARG A 20 -27.96 3.09 4.44
CA ARG A 20 -27.10 4.27 4.45
C ARG A 20 -26.73 4.57 5.91
N ARG A 21 -25.43 4.64 6.24
CA ARG A 21 -24.99 5.13 7.56
C ARG A 21 -25.18 6.64 7.60
N GLU A 22 -26.31 7.06 8.13
CA GLU A 22 -26.50 8.42 8.62
C GLU A 22 -25.75 8.58 9.94
N TYR A 23 -25.09 9.73 10.11
CA TYR A 23 -24.45 10.11 11.36
C TYR A 23 -25.52 10.79 12.21
N THR A 24 -26.05 10.06 13.20
CA THR A 24 -26.77 10.66 14.33
C THR A 24 -25.79 10.87 15.49
N ASP A 25 -25.98 11.95 16.24
CA ASP A 25 -25.12 12.28 17.37
C ASP A 25 -25.22 11.23 18.48
N LYS A 26 -24.06 10.90 19.07
CA LYS A 26 -23.91 9.83 20.08
C LYS A 26 -22.99 10.23 21.23
N GLU A 27 -23.17 11.44 21.76
CA GLU A 27 -22.52 11.87 23.01
C GLU A 27 -23.42 11.69 24.26
N ASN A 28 -24.71 11.35 24.09
CA ASN A 28 -25.70 11.25 25.19
C ASN A 28 -26.31 9.84 25.43
N ASP A 29 -25.94 8.82 24.63
CA ASP A 29 -26.33 7.42 24.93
C ASP A 29 -25.50 6.91 26.13
N VAL A 30 -26.12 6.62 27.28
CA VAL A 30 -25.44 5.93 28.38
C VAL A 30 -25.02 4.52 27.91
N PRO A 31 -23.73 4.13 28.02
CA PRO A 31 -23.29 2.82 27.57
C PRO A 31 -23.91 1.71 28.43
N VAL A 32 -24.46 0.68 27.76
CA VAL A 32 -25.13 -0.46 28.39
C VAL A 32 -24.32 -1.75 28.18
N LEU A 33 -24.15 -2.53 29.25
CA LEU A 33 -23.60 -3.88 29.26
C LEU A 33 -24.67 -4.87 29.72
N SER A 34 -25.20 -5.66 28.79
CA SER A 34 -26.13 -6.75 29.11
C SER A 34 -25.37 -8.01 29.57
N LEU A 35 -25.82 -8.67 30.64
CA LEU A 35 -25.22 -9.87 31.22
C LEU A 35 -25.64 -11.17 30.50
N ILE A 36 -25.58 -11.17 29.16
CA ILE A 36 -25.87 -12.34 28.32
C ILE A 36 -24.61 -12.92 27.69
N GLN A 37 -24.61 -14.23 27.45
CA GLN A 37 -23.49 -14.91 26.79
C GLN A 37 -23.18 -14.25 25.44
N PHE A 38 -21.90 -13.94 25.20
CA PHE A 38 -21.41 -13.19 24.03
C PHE A 38 -21.91 -11.74 23.89
N SER A 39 -22.30 -11.08 24.99
CA SER A 39 -22.66 -9.66 24.94
C SER A 39 -21.51 -8.77 24.42
N LYS A 40 -21.88 -7.75 23.64
CA LYS A 40 -20.93 -6.86 22.98
C LYS A 40 -20.42 -5.81 23.97
N ALA A 41 -19.10 -5.83 24.23
CA ALA A 41 -18.44 -4.83 25.07
C ALA A 41 -18.79 -3.38 24.64
N PRO A 42 -19.39 -2.56 25.52
CA PRO A 42 -19.66 -1.16 25.25
C PRO A 42 -18.42 -0.29 25.42
N PHE A 43 -18.50 0.97 24.98
CA PHE A 43 -17.43 1.95 25.10
C PHE A 43 -17.82 3.03 26.12
N VAL A 44 -17.01 3.20 27.16
CA VAL A 44 -17.16 4.27 28.17
C VAL A 44 -16.15 5.37 27.84
N THR A 45 -16.63 6.53 27.42
CA THR A 45 -15.81 7.63 26.88
C THR A 45 -15.72 8.82 27.83
N PHE A 46 -14.53 9.07 28.36
CA PHE A 46 -14.24 10.21 29.23
C PHE A 46 -13.98 11.51 28.45
N GLY A 47 -13.62 11.42 27.17
CA GLY A 47 -13.24 12.57 26.34
C GLY A 47 -11.86 13.12 26.72
N SER A 48 -11.65 14.44 26.57
CA SER A 48 -10.44 15.11 27.06
C SER A 48 -10.59 15.49 28.55
N VAL A 49 -9.63 15.04 29.37
CA VAL A 49 -9.51 15.31 30.81
C VAL A 49 -8.15 15.96 31.06
N LYS A 50 -8.03 16.89 32.02
CA LYS A 50 -6.75 17.55 32.32
C LYS A 50 -5.93 16.69 33.28
N LEU A 51 -4.61 16.71 33.13
CA LEU A 51 -3.71 16.12 34.13
C LEU A 51 -3.98 16.75 35.52
N GLY A 52 -4.22 15.91 36.52
CA GLY A 52 -4.56 16.34 37.89
C GLY A 52 -6.05 16.63 38.15
N THR A 53 -6.96 16.36 37.21
CA THR A 53 -8.42 16.39 37.45
C THR A 53 -9.03 15.02 37.20
N SER A 54 -9.94 14.56 38.07
CA SER A 54 -10.75 13.37 37.82
C SER A 54 -11.93 13.68 36.90
N LYS A 55 -12.47 12.65 36.24
CA LYS A 55 -13.80 12.68 35.59
C LYS A 55 -14.46 11.31 35.71
N SER A 56 -15.74 11.30 36.06
CA SER A 56 -16.55 10.08 36.17
C SER A 56 -17.45 9.90 34.94
N ALA A 57 -17.75 8.64 34.61
CA ALA A 57 -18.66 8.24 33.54
C ALA A 57 -19.44 7.00 33.97
N VAL A 58 -20.71 6.92 33.57
CA VAL A 58 -21.63 5.85 33.99
C VAL A 58 -21.66 4.74 32.95
N LEU A 59 -21.61 3.48 33.42
CA LEU A 59 -21.87 2.26 32.66
C LEU A 59 -23.11 1.58 33.27
N ARG A 60 -24.20 1.47 32.50
CA ARG A 60 -25.37 0.70 32.97
C ARG A 60 -25.14 -0.78 32.70
N ILE A 61 -25.34 -1.62 33.71
CA ILE A 61 -25.28 -3.07 33.63
C ILE A 61 -26.71 -3.59 33.78
N GLU A 62 -27.13 -4.49 32.90
CA GLU A 62 -28.49 -5.04 32.84
C GLU A 62 -28.45 -6.57 32.99
N ASN A 63 -29.26 -7.11 33.91
CA ASN A 63 -29.52 -8.53 34.02
C ASN A 63 -30.89 -8.86 33.38
N PRO A 64 -30.96 -9.20 32.07
CA PRO A 64 -32.22 -9.56 31.42
C PRO A 64 -32.69 -10.99 31.77
N THR A 65 -32.07 -11.64 32.75
CA THR A 65 -32.45 -12.99 33.19
C THR A 65 -33.52 -12.89 34.27
N GLU A 66 -34.72 -13.42 33.98
CA GLU A 66 -35.88 -13.35 34.88
C GLU A 66 -35.78 -14.31 36.09
N TYR A 67 -34.99 -15.38 35.96
CA TYR A 67 -35.01 -16.53 36.88
C TYR A 67 -33.81 -16.61 37.84
N ALA A 68 -32.86 -15.68 37.79
CA ALA A 68 -31.64 -15.73 38.60
C ALA A 68 -31.10 -14.35 38.96
N ALA A 69 -30.77 -14.16 40.24
CA ALA A 69 -29.96 -13.03 40.69
C ALA A 69 -28.52 -13.18 40.16
N ALA A 70 -27.92 -12.07 39.74
CA ALA A 70 -26.58 -12.04 39.16
C ALA A 70 -25.63 -11.29 40.08
N GLU A 71 -24.75 -12.01 40.78
CA GLU A 71 -23.68 -11.38 41.56
C GLU A 71 -22.58 -10.91 40.60
N VAL A 72 -22.42 -9.59 40.45
CA VAL A 72 -21.43 -8.99 39.56
C VAL A 72 -20.26 -8.44 40.37
N SER A 73 -19.07 -9.01 40.19
CA SER A 73 -17.82 -8.56 40.81
C SER A 73 -16.86 -7.95 39.79
N VAL A 74 -16.05 -6.97 40.20
CA VAL A 74 -15.02 -6.36 39.34
C VAL A 74 -13.74 -7.22 39.40
N GLU A 75 -13.59 -8.15 38.46
CA GLU A 75 -12.41 -9.03 38.40
C GLU A 75 -11.12 -8.24 38.10
N LYS A 76 -11.21 -7.20 37.25
CA LYS A 76 -10.02 -6.43 36.87
C LYS A 76 -10.34 -4.99 36.47
N ILE A 77 -9.65 -4.04 37.12
CA ILE A 77 -9.65 -2.61 36.81
C ILE A 77 -8.21 -2.08 36.62
N PRO A 78 -7.91 -1.17 35.66
CA PRO A 78 -6.56 -0.66 35.42
C PRO A 78 -6.17 0.49 36.37
N SER A 79 -6.19 0.27 37.69
CA SER A 79 -5.95 1.34 38.68
C SER A 79 -4.54 1.96 38.61
N SER A 80 -3.54 1.23 38.14
CA SER A 80 -2.20 1.77 37.84
C SER A 80 -2.18 2.84 36.72
N LYS A 81 -3.29 3.01 35.99
CA LYS A 81 -3.50 4.08 35.00
C LYS A 81 -4.60 5.07 35.40
N GLY A 82 -4.92 5.12 36.70
CA GLY A 82 -5.81 6.10 37.30
C GLY A 82 -7.30 5.80 37.18
N PHE A 83 -7.71 4.55 36.97
CA PHE A 83 -9.12 4.16 37.00
C PHE A 83 -9.54 3.62 38.38
N SER A 84 -10.63 4.18 38.92
CA SER A 84 -11.33 3.67 40.11
C SER A 84 -12.82 3.44 39.79
N VAL A 85 -13.47 2.63 40.63
CA VAL A 85 -14.89 2.29 40.56
C VAL A 85 -15.41 2.22 41.99
N ASP A 86 -16.58 2.80 42.21
CA ASP A 86 -17.30 2.72 43.48
C ASP A 86 -18.26 1.52 43.42
N PHE A 87 -18.30 0.68 44.47
CA PHE A 87 -18.96 -0.64 44.41
C PHE A 87 -19.83 -0.94 45.65
N GLY A 88 -20.95 -1.63 45.40
CA GLY A 88 -21.83 -2.23 46.42
C GLY A 88 -22.51 -3.50 45.85
N PRO A 89 -22.87 -4.49 46.70
CA PRO A 89 -23.19 -5.85 46.23
C PRO A 89 -24.68 -6.14 46.02
N CYS A 90 -24.94 -7.17 45.19
CA CYS A 90 -26.20 -7.92 45.00
C CYS A 90 -27.41 -7.17 44.40
N PHE A 91 -28.03 -7.76 43.36
CA PHE A 91 -29.23 -7.23 42.69
C PHE A 91 -30.21 -8.34 42.25
N GLN A 92 -31.50 -8.00 42.21
CA GLN A 92 -32.61 -8.89 41.86
C GLN A 92 -32.68 -9.22 40.34
N PRO A 93 -33.38 -10.29 39.94
CA PRO A 93 -33.65 -10.61 38.53
C PRO A 93 -34.33 -9.46 37.77
N GLY A 94 -34.07 -9.34 36.46
CA GLY A 94 -34.61 -8.27 35.62
C GLY A 94 -34.08 -6.84 35.89
N GLY A 95 -33.23 -6.65 36.90
CA GLY A 95 -32.73 -5.34 37.32
C GLY A 95 -31.68 -4.70 36.40
N SER A 96 -31.53 -3.38 36.53
CA SER A 96 -30.42 -2.62 35.94
C SER A 96 -29.72 -1.76 36.99
N PHE A 97 -28.38 -1.72 36.94
CA PHE A 97 -27.51 -1.03 37.91
C PHE A 97 -26.54 -0.09 37.18
N THR A 98 -26.21 1.06 37.76
CA THR A 98 -25.30 2.05 37.18
C THR A 98 -23.93 2.03 37.86
N LEU A 99 -22.95 1.38 37.23
CA LEU A 99 -21.56 1.39 37.65
C LEU A 99 -20.92 2.75 37.32
N VAL A 100 -20.46 3.49 38.34
CA VAL A 100 -19.69 4.73 38.13
C VAL A 100 -18.22 4.38 37.99
N VAL A 101 -17.64 4.66 36.83
CA VAL A 101 -16.21 4.52 36.56
C VAL A 101 -15.58 5.91 36.60
N THR A 102 -14.57 6.11 37.44
CA THR A 102 -13.85 7.38 37.59
C THR A 102 -12.43 7.27 37.02
N TRP A 103 -12.01 8.27 36.24
CA TRP A 103 -10.67 8.32 35.65
C TRP A 103 -9.92 9.60 36.04
N THR A 104 -8.70 9.42 36.55
CA THR A 104 -7.77 10.48 36.97
C THR A 104 -6.43 10.27 36.25
N PRO A 105 -6.18 10.94 35.11
CA PRO A 105 -5.03 10.65 34.26
C PRO A 105 -3.68 10.97 34.93
N THR A 106 -2.79 9.96 34.96
CA THR A 106 -1.42 10.04 35.47
C THR A 106 -0.37 10.42 34.42
N GLU A 107 -0.61 10.12 33.14
CA GLU A 107 0.31 10.36 32.02
C GLU A 107 -0.36 11.14 30.87
N GLU A 108 0.41 11.93 30.11
CA GLU A 108 -0.10 12.67 28.94
C GLU A 108 -0.25 11.76 27.71
N GLY A 109 -1.45 11.67 27.14
CA GLY A 109 -1.69 10.82 25.97
C GLY A 109 -3.15 10.44 25.75
N GLY A 110 -3.39 9.51 24.82
CA GLY A 110 -4.68 8.84 24.65
C GLY A 110 -4.65 7.45 25.28
N ILE A 111 -5.62 7.14 26.13
CA ILE A 111 -5.73 5.84 26.81
C ILE A 111 -6.84 4.99 26.19
N ARG A 112 -6.60 3.67 26.14
CA ARG A 112 -7.60 2.66 25.83
C ARG A 112 -7.32 1.42 26.68
N GLU A 113 -8.25 1.08 27.57
CA GLU A 113 -8.14 -0.06 28.48
C GLU A 113 -9.44 -0.87 28.53
N LEU A 114 -9.43 -1.97 29.28
CA LEU A 114 -10.60 -2.81 29.54
C LEU A 114 -10.85 -2.89 31.06
N ILE A 115 -12.12 -2.82 31.45
CA ILE A 115 -12.59 -3.32 32.75
C ILE A 115 -13.21 -4.71 32.52
N VAL A 116 -12.94 -5.65 33.44
CA VAL A 116 -13.50 -7.01 33.41
C VAL A 116 -14.41 -7.20 34.61
N LEU A 117 -15.61 -7.70 34.34
CA LEU A 117 -16.68 -7.94 35.31
C LEU A 117 -17.03 -9.44 35.26
N ASN A 118 -17.07 -10.11 36.41
CA ASN A 118 -17.46 -11.51 36.51
C ASN A 118 -18.89 -11.60 37.08
N ALA A 119 -19.80 -12.21 36.33
CA ALA A 119 -21.19 -12.43 36.73
C ALA A 119 -21.39 -13.88 37.19
N SER A 120 -21.91 -14.04 38.41
CA SER A 120 -22.20 -15.31 39.09
C SER A 120 -21.02 -16.29 39.06
N GLY A 121 -19.79 -15.78 39.21
CA GLY A 121 -18.54 -16.55 39.23
C GLY A 121 -18.06 -17.10 37.88
N VAL A 122 -18.95 -17.25 36.89
CA VAL A 122 -18.71 -18.04 35.66
C VAL A 122 -18.57 -17.19 34.40
N LEU A 123 -19.28 -16.06 34.28
CA LEU A 123 -19.39 -15.29 33.03
C LEU A 123 -18.59 -13.98 33.06
N LYS A 124 -17.51 -13.93 32.28
CA LYS A 124 -16.62 -12.77 32.17
C LYS A 124 -17.08 -11.80 31.08
N HIS A 125 -17.63 -10.67 31.50
CA HIS A 125 -18.01 -9.55 30.64
C HIS A 125 -16.92 -8.46 30.62
N GLN A 126 -16.93 -7.63 29.58
CA GLN A 126 -15.91 -6.59 29.37
C GLN A 126 -16.54 -5.27 28.91
N ALA A 127 -15.97 -4.14 29.33
CA ALA A 127 -16.25 -2.82 28.76
C ALA A 127 -14.95 -2.07 28.44
N VAL A 128 -14.98 -1.24 27.40
CA VAL A 128 -13.79 -0.54 26.87
C VAL A 128 -13.75 0.89 27.40
N LEU A 129 -12.71 1.23 28.16
CA LEU A 129 -12.50 2.57 28.70
C LEU A 129 -11.66 3.41 27.72
N LEU A 130 -12.12 4.62 27.39
CA LEU A 130 -11.49 5.51 26.40
C LEU A 130 -11.37 6.96 26.91
N GLY A 131 -10.17 7.55 26.82
CA GLY A 131 -9.96 8.94 27.22
C GLY A 131 -8.70 9.58 26.61
N ARG A 132 -8.57 10.90 26.77
CA ARG A 132 -7.36 11.67 26.45
C ARG A 132 -6.99 12.55 27.62
N ALA A 133 -5.74 12.45 28.06
CA ALA A 133 -5.14 13.37 29.02
C ALA A 133 -4.51 14.55 28.27
N GLU A 134 -4.92 15.77 28.59
CA GLU A 134 -4.31 17.00 28.08
C GLU A 134 -3.51 17.72 29.18
N ALA A 135 -2.25 18.04 28.89
CA ALA A 135 -1.45 18.88 29.79
C ALA A 135 -2.00 20.33 29.81
N PRO A 136 -2.01 21.02 30.97
CA PRO A 136 -2.46 22.40 31.07
C PRO A 136 -1.58 23.32 30.22
N LYS A 137 -2.18 23.91 29.17
CA LYS A 137 -1.51 24.80 28.22
C LYS A 137 -0.87 25.98 28.95
N ARG A 138 0.47 25.96 29.10
CA ARG A 138 1.24 27.06 29.67
C ARG A 138 0.94 28.35 28.91
N LYS A 139 0.25 29.31 29.54
CA LYS A 139 0.08 30.67 29.01
C LYS A 139 1.46 31.24 28.72
N LYS A 140 1.66 31.83 27.54
CA LYS A 140 2.91 32.54 27.23
C LYS A 140 3.02 33.75 28.16
N LYS A 141 3.98 33.75 29.08
CA LYS A 141 4.38 34.98 29.80
C LYS A 141 4.74 36.05 28.78
N THR A 142 4.23 37.26 28.96
CA THR A 142 4.61 38.40 28.13
C THR A 142 5.93 38.99 28.63
N LEU A 143 6.55 39.85 27.84
CA LEU A 143 7.88 40.38 28.15
C LEU A 143 7.92 41.15 29.48
N TRP A 144 6.80 41.78 29.84
CA TRP A 144 6.62 42.62 31.02
C TRP A 144 6.77 41.88 32.36
N ASP A 145 6.30 40.63 32.46
CA ASP A 145 6.41 39.80 33.67
C ASP A 145 7.87 39.60 34.11
N THR A 146 8.81 39.65 33.16
CA THR A 146 10.25 39.42 33.39
C THR A 146 10.95 40.66 33.96
N ILE A 147 10.33 41.84 33.85
CA ILE A 147 10.92 43.12 34.28
C ILE A 147 10.61 43.39 35.75
N LYS A 148 9.41 43.01 36.24
CA LYS A 148 9.00 43.27 37.63
C LYS A 148 9.73 42.40 38.65
N SER A 149 10.03 41.13 38.32
CA SER A 149 10.67 40.16 39.23
C SER A 149 12.18 40.38 39.47
N LYS A 150 12.64 41.63 39.47
CA LYS A 150 14.07 41.99 39.54
C LYS A 150 14.39 43.14 40.52
N ARG A 151 13.44 43.46 41.41
CA ARG A 151 13.57 44.55 42.41
C ARG A 151 13.38 44.13 43.87
N GLU A 152 12.93 42.91 44.14
CA GLU A 152 12.75 42.37 45.49
C GLU A 152 13.63 41.12 45.65
N GLY A 153 14.28 40.96 46.81
CA GLY A 153 15.30 39.95 47.05
C GLY A 153 15.04 39.09 48.29
N GLU A 154 15.70 37.93 48.34
CA GLU A 154 15.90 37.01 49.48
C GLU A 154 14.63 36.50 50.21
N LYS A 155 14.46 35.20 50.48
CA LYS A 155 15.34 34.41 51.37
C LYS A 155 15.23 32.89 51.18
N MET A 156 16.32 32.21 51.56
CA MET A 156 16.45 30.89 52.23
C MET A 156 15.98 29.56 51.58
N THR A 157 16.96 28.64 51.48
CA THR A 157 16.94 27.18 51.83
C THR A 157 15.90 26.23 51.19
N THR A 158 16.26 25.04 50.68
CA THR A 158 16.91 23.93 51.43
C THR A 158 17.56 22.85 50.53
N LEU A 159 18.40 22.01 51.16
CA LEU A 159 18.79 20.60 50.87
C LEU A 159 18.90 20.07 49.42
N ARG A 160 20.05 19.44 49.14
CA ARG A 160 20.18 18.31 48.20
C ARG A 160 20.45 17.02 48.97
N ARG A 161 19.72 15.93 48.67
CA ARG A 161 20.01 14.56 49.16
C ARG A 161 20.67 13.72 48.05
N LYS A 162 21.39 12.65 48.42
CA LYS A 162 22.38 11.93 47.59
C LYS A 162 22.23 10.40 47.71
N VAL A 163 22.11 9.71 46.56
CA VAL A 163 22.26 8.25 46.31
C VAL A 163 22.69 8.19 44.81
N GLU A 164 23.82 7.65 44.34
CA GLU A 164 24.40 6.28 44.36
C GLU A 164 23.61 5.29 43.46
N HIS A 165 24.19 4.32 42.73
CA HIS A 165 25.51 3.64 42.76
C HIS A 165 26.13 3.52 41.33
N PRO A 166 26.92 2.48 40.94
CA PRO A 166 28.22 2.00 41.45
C PRO A 166 29.36 2.02 40.38
N PRO A 167 30.65 1.85 40.77
CA PRO A 167 31.77 1.63 39.86
C PRO A 167 32.16 0.14 39.69
N LEU A 168 32.65 -0.24 38.49
CA LEU A 168 33.28 -1.55 38.26
C LEU A 168 34.82 -1.47 38.32
N LYS A 169 35.44 -2.57 38.78
CA LYS A 169 36.89 -2.70 39.01
C LYS A 169 37.63 -3.21 37.76
N MET A 170 38.92 -2.86 37.66
CA MET A 170 40.11 -3.67 37.28
C MET A 170 41.22 -2.64 36.99
N ALA A 171 42.25 -2.47 37.83
CA ALA A 171 43.37 -3.39 38.10
C ALA A 171 44.32 -3.56 36.89
N ALA A 172 45.63 -3.79 37.05
CA ALA A 172 46.58 -3.46 38.13
C ALA A 172 47.97 -3.91 37.63
N ASN A 173 49.03 -3.17 37.95
CA ASN A 173 50.40 -3.67 38.21
C ASN A 173 51.34 -2.46 38.39
N LYS A 174 52.42 -2.46 39.18
CA LYS A 174 52.91 -3.21 40.36
C LYS A 174 54.45 -3.09 40.30
N THR A 175 54.99 -1.99 40.83
CA THR A 175 56.33 -1.84 41.41
C THR A 175 56.41 -0.41 41.98
N PHE A 176 57.04 -0.12 43.12
CA PHE A 176 57.68 -1.00 44.12
C PHE A 176 57.14 -0.58 45.51
N GLN A 177 56.98 -1.52 46.44
CA GLN A 177 56.70 -1.23 47.84
C GLN A 177 57.86 -1.74 48.71
N VAL A 178 58.34 -0.88 49.60
CA VAL A 178 59.08 -1.26 50.81
C VAL A 178 58.34 -0.65 51.99
N SER A 179 58.37 -1.30 53.14
CA SER A 179 57.55 -0.97 54.31
C SER A 179 58.26 -1.33 55.62
N ARG A 180 57.63 -0.94 56.74
CA ARG A 180 57.92 -1.29 58.15
C ARG A 180 58.88 -0.39 58.94
N ASN A 181 58.31 0.09 60.05
CA ASN A 181 58.86 0.24 61.39
C ASN A 181 59.95 1.30 61.65
N PRO A 182 59.59 2.42 62.32
CA PRO A 182 60.55 3.35 62.92
C PRO A 182 60.88 2.93 64.37
N GLN A 183 62.11 2.53 64.68
CA GLN A 183 62.44 2.07 66.04
C GLN A 183 63.92 2.24 66.46
N TYR A 184 64.21 3.38 67.13
CA TYR A 184 65.41 3.65 67.95
C TYR A 184 66.77 3.72 67.17
N LYS A 185 67.86 4.29 67.69
CA LYS A 185 68.19 4.76 69.06
C LYS A 185 68.85 6.17 69.03
N ARG A 186 69.18 6.71 70.21
CA ARG A 186 69.79 8.05 70.43
C ARG A 186 71.24 8.11 69.94
N ASP A 187 71.78 9.31 69.74
CA ASP A 187 72.77 9.83 70.71
C ASP A 187 72.90 11.36 70.77
N LYS A 188 73.57 11.86 71.84
CA LYS A 188 73.81 13.28 72.15
C LYS A 188 75.27 13.70 71.83
N PRO A 189 75.53 15.00 71.59
CA PRO A 189 75.96 15.87 72.70
C PRO A 189 74.98 17.07 72.86
N ARG A 190 74.46 17.44 74.05
CA ARG A 190 75.05 17.70 75.38
C ARG A 190 75.70 19.09 75.45
N SER A 191 74.95 20.05 75.96
CA SER A 191 75.41 21.37 76.43
C SER A 191 76.21 21.25 77.74
N PRO A 192 77.11 22.20 78.06
CA PRO A 192 77.34 22.66 79.43
C PRO A 192 76.09 23.46 79.90
N LEU A 193 75.53 23.36 81.12
CA LEU A 193 76.11 23.24 82.47
C LEU A 193 77.01 24.44 82.81
N THR A 194 76.69 25.36 83.72
CA THR A 194 75.75 25.40 84.87
C THR A 194 76.24 24.66 86.13
N SER A 195 76.72 25.44 87.09
CA SER A 195 76.95 25.17 88.52
C SER A 195 76.87 26.54 89.24
N LEU A 196 76.01 26.77 90.24
CA LEU A 196 76.24 26.51 91.68
C LEU A 196 77.45 27.32 92.22
N ASN A 197 77.39 28.16 93.26
CA ASN A 197 76.38 28.43 94.31
C ASN A 197 76.27 29.96 94.59
N GLU A 198 75.14 30.53 95.03
CA GLU A 198 74.55 30.59 96.39
C GLU A 198 75.43 31.19 97.51
N GLY A 199 74.99 32.35 98.05
CA GLY A 199 74.74 32.49 99.51
C GLY A 199 75.70 33.30 100.40
N LYS A 200 75.16 34.36 101.05
CA LYS A 200 75.69 35.10 102.23
C LYS A 200 77.00 35.89 101.98
N GLY A 201 77.39 36.91 102.76
CA GLY A 201 76.78 37.73 103.84
C GLY A 201 77.67 39.01 103.97
N ALA A 202 77.16 40.22 104.24
CA ALA A 202 76.61 40.73 105.50
C ALA A 202 77.63 40.81 106.68
N ILE A 203 77.91 42.06 107.12
CA ILE A 203 78.27 42.50 108.48
C ILE A 203 79.72 42.30 109.01
N GLU A 204 80.43 43.44 109.16
CA GLU A 204 81.34 43.86 110.26
C GLU A 204 82.59 43.00 110.65
N ARG A 205 83.65 43.49 111.35
CA ARG A 205 84.00 44.80 111.98
C ARG A 205 85.54 44.90 112.19
N SER A 206 86.02 46.07 112.65
CA SER A 206 87.22 46.24 113.53
C SER A 206 88.64 46.04 112.91
N LEU A 207 89.75 46.62 113.43
CA LEU A 207 90.00 47.75 114.38
C LEU A 207 91.49 48.20 114.32
N THR A 208 91.81 49.40 114.85
CA THR A 208 93.16 49.87 115.32
C THR A 208 94.32 49.96 114.30
N LYS A 209 95.47 50.67 114.45
CA LYS A 209 96.07 51.72 115.33
C LYS A 209 97.32 52.30 114.55
N HIS A 210 98.12 53.33 114.91
CA HIS A 210 98.23 54.30 116.03
C HIS A 210 99.01 55.57 115.55
N SER A 211 98.79 56.74 116.18
CA SER A 211 99.80 57.84 116.34
C SER A 211 100.62 57.63 117.64
N PRO A 212 101.54 58.49 118.18
CA PRO A 212 101.67 59.98 118.20
C PRO A 212 102.90 60.47 117.39
N VAL A 213 103.74 61.51 117.64
CA VAL A 213 104.13 62.52 118.69
C VAL A 213 104.59 63.81 117.96
N GLY A 214 104.63 65.06 118.46
CA GLY A 214 104.36 65.67 119.78
C GLY A 214 104.28 67.22 119.69
N ASP A 215 104.60 67.96 120.76
CA ASP A 215 104.01 69.30 121.05
C ASP A 215 105.03 70.44 121.45
N ARG A 216 104.49 71.65 121.72
CA ARG A 216 104.93 72.88 122.46
C ARG A 216 106.12 72.81 123.46
N CYS A 217 106.79 73.88 123.97
CA CYS A 217 106.93 75.35 123.76
C CYS A 217 107.92 75.98 124.83
N LEU A 218 108.14 77.32 124.85
CA LEU A 218 108.51 78.24 126.00
C LEU A 218 109.97 78.78 126.27
N LYS A 219 110.06 80.13 126.34
CA LYS A 219 110.69 81.11 127.30
C LYS A 219 112.14 81.05 127.90
N SER A 220 112.88 82.19 127.72
CA SER A 220 113.72 83.05 128.65
C SER A 220 114.72 82.44 129.69
N ASP A 221 115.59 83.16 130.45
CA ASP A 221 115.98 84.59 130.60
C ASP A 221 117.44 84.80 131.19
N LYS A 222 117.99 86.02 131.08
CA LYS A 222 118.98 86.82 131.90
C LYS A 222 120.05 86.28 132.92
N GLN A 223 121.24 86.95 132.85
CA GLN A 223 121.96 87.78 133.89
C GLN A 223 123.21 87.36 134.74
N LYS A 224 124.15 88.35 134.87
CA LYS A 224 125.03 88.76 136.02
C LYS A 224 126.18 87.82 136.50
N ALA A 225 127.25 88.22 137.22
CA ALA A 225 127.99 89.50 137.50
C ALA A 225 129.38 89.14 138.18
N LEU A 226 130.16 89.86 139.01
CA LEU A 226 130.21 91.21 139.66
C LEU A 226 131.65 91.49 140.26
N ASN A 227 132.09 92.77 140.45
CA ASN A 227 133.06 93.30 141.47
C ASN A 227 134.53 92.76 141.61
N LEU A 228 135.53 93.40 142.28
CA LEU A 228 135.89 94.84 142.56
C LEU A 228 137.42 94.97 142.90
N SER A 229 137.92 96.21 143.10
CA SER A 229 139.12 96.77 143.80
C SER A 229 139.97 95.91 144.78
N GLN A 230 141.20 96.27 145.19
CA GLN A 230 142.11 97.45 145.00
C GLN A 230 143.59 96.93 145.09
N GLU A 231 144.70 97.60 144.71
CA GLU A 231 145.24 98.89 145.20
C GLU A 231 146.25 99.59 144.23
N GLN A 232 146.56 100.84 144.60
CA GLN A 232 147.81 101.62 144.50
C GLN A 232 149.09 101.02 143.83
N GLN A 233 149.97 101.74 143.14
CA GLN A 233 149.92 103.06 142.47
C GLN A 233 151.11 103.22 141.48
N SER A 234 150.96 102.80 140.23
CA SER A 234 151.94 103.05 139.14
C SER A 234 151.22 103.41 137.82
N LEU A 235 150.12 104.16 137.97
CA LEU A 235 148.86 103.75 137.36
C LEU A 235 148.51 104.40 136.00
N ALA A 236 149.45 105.10 135.37
CA ALA A 236 149.19 105.91 134.17
C ALA A 236 149.15 105.10 132.86
N ALA A 237 150.16 104.25 132.60
CA ALA A 237 150.43 103.73 131.25
C ALA A 237 149.41 102.67 130.77
N PHE A 238 148.98 101.75 131.64
CA PHE A 238 148.32 100.51 131.21
C PHE A 238 146.86 100.69 130.72
N ARG A 239 146.15 101.71 131.23
CA ARG A 239 144.70 101.89 130.97
C ARG A 239 144.35 102.09 129.49
N LYS A 240 145.27 102.64 128.68
CA LYS A 240 145.01 102.97 127.26
C LYS A 240 144.91 101.74 126.34
N HIS A 241 145.57 100.63 126.67
CA HIS A 241 145.62 99.45 125.79
C HIS A 241 144.38 98.54 125.94
N ALA A 242 143.91 98.32 127.18
CA ALA A 242 142.85 97.36 127.50
C ALA A 242 141.48 97.70 126.87
N ALA A 243 141.19 98.99 126.62
CA ALA A 243 139.94 99.42 126.00
C ALA A 243 139.83 99.00 124.52
N ARG A 244 140.92 99.16 123.75
CA ARG A 244 140.94 98.95 122.29
C ARG A 244 140.66 97.48 121.90
N ARG A 245 141.06 96.53 122.74
CA ARG A 245 140.90 95.08 122.49
C ARG A 245 139.44 94.60 122.62
N ARG A 246 138.61 95.22 123.48
CA ARG A 246 137.20 94.81 123.66
C ARG A 246 136.32 95.20 122.46
N TYR A 247 136.52 96.40 121.91
CA TYR A 247 135.76 96.92 120.76
C TYR A 247 135.85 96.01 119.52
N LEU A 248 137.04 95.47 119.23
CA LEU A 248 137.29 94.63 118.04
C LEU A 248 136.53 93.31 118.05
N ILE A 249 136.27 92.71 119.22
CA ILE A 249 135.54 91.44 119.34
C ILE A 249 134.06 91.64 119.00
N LEU A 250 133.43 92.66 119.58
CA LEU A 250 132.02 93.02 119.33
C LEU A 250 131.74 93.29 117.85
N LYS A 251 132.63 93.99 117.15
CA LYS A 251 132.50 94.29 115.71
C LYS A 251 132.48 93.01 114.85
N ARG A 252 133.19 91.95 115.24
CA ARG A 252 133.32 90.71 114.44
C ARG A 252 132.08 89.83 114.51
N ALA A 253 131.39 89.80 115.66
CA ALA A 253 130.18 88.99 115.85
C ALA A 253 128.99 89.49 114.99
N ALA A 254 128.79 90.80 114.88
CA ALA A 254 127.67 91.40 114.15
C ALA A 254 127.63 91.03 112.66
N VAL A 255 128.81 90.94 112.01
CA VAL A 255 128.93 90.66 110.56
C VAL A 255 128.46 89.24 110.21
N LEU A 256 128.77 88.24 111.04
CA LEU A 256 128.39 86.85 110.79
C LEU A 256 126.87 86.64 110.84
N ILE A 257 126.18 87.31 111.77
CA ILE A 257 124.71 87.27 111.89
C ILE A 257 124.07 87.86 110.63
N GLN A 258 124.56 89.01 110.15
CA GLN A 258 124.07 89.67 108.94
C GLN A 258 124.24 88.81 107.67
N GLN A 259 125.35 88.08 107.53
CA GLN A 259 125.55 87.17 106.40
C GLN A 259 124.55 85.99 106.41
N LYS A 260 124.35 85.33 107.57
CA LYS A 260 123.47 84.15 107.65
C LYS A 260 122.00 84.48 107.38
N TYR A 261 121.53 85.67 107.76
CA TYR A 261 120.18 86.14 107.43
C TYR A 261 119.98 86.31 105.91
N ARG A 262 120.93 86.96 105.22
CA ARG A 262 120.87 87.20 103.76
C ARG A 262 120.79 85.90 102.96
N ALA A 263 121.57 84.88 103.32
CA ALA A 263 121.54 83.57 102.66
C ALA A 263 120.15 82.88 102.78
N THR A 264 119.48 83.05 103.93
CA THR A 264 118.19 82.40 104.21
C THR A 264 117.05 82.97 103.35
N LEU A 265 117.07 84.28 103.07
CA LEU A 265 116.09 84.92 102.18
C LEU A 265 116.21 84.43 100.72
N LEU A 266 117.44 84.28 100.21
CA LEU A 266 117.68 83.84 98.84
C LEU A 266 117.13 82.42 98.59
N SER A 267 117.34 81.51 99.56
CA SER A 267 116.82 80.13 99.53
C SER A 267 115.28 80.05 99.49
N ARG A 268 114.59 80.97 100.17
CA ARG A 268 113.12 81.04 100.12
C ARG A 268 112.61 81.54 98.76
N LYS A 269 113.29 82.50 98.14
CA LYS A 269 112.89 83.05 96.83
C LYS A 269 112.98 81.97 95.74
N THR A 270 114.14 81.31 95.62
CA THR A 270 114.37 80.26 94.61
C THR A 270 113.44 79.05 94.76
N LYS A 271 113.09 78.65 96.00
CA LYS A 271 112.12 77.58 96.23
C LYS A 271 110.71 77.92 95.75
N ASN A 272 110.29 79.19 95.86
CA ASN A 272 108.98 79.64 95.36
C ASN A 272 108.95 79.70 93.82
N GLU A 273 110.04 80.15 93.20
CA GLU A 273 110.21 80.19 91.74
C GLU A 273 110.18 78.77 91.12
N TYR A 274 110.78 77.77 91.79
CA TYR A 274 110.66 76.36 91.37
C TYR A 274 109.21 75.83 91.47
N ASN A 275 108.49 76.17 92.54
CA ASN A 275 107.13 75.67 92.77
C ASN A 275 106.12 76.23 91.75
N SER A 276 106.23 77.51 91.37
CA SER A 276 105.35 78.09 90.34
C SER A 276 105.60 77.45 88.96
N LEU A 277 106.87 77.23 88.60
CA LEU A 277 107.25 76.52 87.37
C LEU A 277 106.64 75.11 87.32
N ARG A 278 106.72 74.35 88.43
CA ARG A 278 106.13 73.01 88.54
C ARG A 278 104.60 73.02 88.39
N ALA A 279 103.91 74.01 88.96
CA ALA A 279 102.45 74.13 88.84
C ALA A 279 102.01 74.44 87.38
N ALA A 280 102.74 75.31 86.69
CA ALA A 280 102.51 75.58 85.27
C ALA A 280 102.71 74.32 84.40
N VAL A 281 103.80 73.57 84.61
CA VAL A 281 104.08 72.31 83.89
C VAL A 281 102.97 71.28 84.09
N LEU A 282 102.50 71.07 85.33
CA LEU A 282 101.40 70.14 85.61
C LEU A 282 100.09 70.54 84.93
N THR A 283 99.81 71.84 84.83
CA THR A 283 98.63 72.39 84.15
C THR A 283 98.67 72.16 82.65
N VAL A 284 99.85 72.35 82.02
CA VAL A 284 100.08 72.04 80.60
C VAL A 284 99.96 70.54 80.33
N GLN A 285 100.51 69.68 81.21
CA GLN A 285 100.39 68.22 81.08
C GLN A 285 98.94 67.73 81.20
N ALA A 286 98.14 68.28 82.12
CA ALA A 286 96.73 67.96 82.26
C ALA A 286 95.92 68.34 81.01
N ASN A 287 96.12 69.57 80.50
CA ASN A 287 95.47 70.03 79.27
C ASN A 287 95.86 69.19 78.04
N TRP A 288 97.13 68.80 77.92
CA TRP A 288 97.59 67.93 76.83
C TRP A 288 96.94 66.54 76.90
N ARG A 289 96.90 65.89 78.08
CA ARG A 289 96.24 64.59 78.28
C ARG A 289 94.75 64.68 77.92
N GLY A 290 94.05 65.69 78.42
CA GLY A 290 92.64 65.93 78.10
C GLY A 290 92.37 66.25 76.62
N ARG A 291 93.34 66.80 75.88
CA ARG A 291 93.25 66.98 74.41
C ARG A 291 93.46 65.66 73.67
N ALA A 292 94.42 64.85 74.11
CA ALA A 292 94.73 63.55 73.52
C ALA A 292 93.54 62.58 73.64
N ASP A 293 92.91 62.49 74.81
CA ASP A 293 91.77 61.59 75.01
C ASP A 293 90.52 62.00 74.22
N ARG A 294 90.18 63.29 74.18
CA ARG A 294 89.05 63.78 73.36
C ARG A 294 89.25 63.43 71.88
N LYS A 295 90.47 63.52 71.35
CA LYS A 295 90.78 63.13 69.96
C LYS A 295 90.86 61.61 69.72
N ARG A 296 91.01 60.80 70.78
CA ARG A 296 90.87 59.34 70.75
C ARG A 296 89.39 58.93 70.74
N ILE A 297 88.57 59.54 71.58
CA ILE A 297 87.11 59.35 71.64
C ILE A 297 86.43 59.78 70.32
N GLU A 298 86.86 60.90 69.73
CA GLU A 298 86.40 61.36 68.40
C GLU A 298 86.54 60.27 67.33
N LYS A 299 87.73 59.62 67.24
CA LYS A 299 87.98 58.52 66.31
C LYS A 299 87.08 57.32 66.58
N TRP A 300 86.85 56.96 67.84
CA TRP A 300 85.95 55.85 68.20
C TRP A 300 84.50 56.11 67.74
N HIS A 301 83.98 57.34 67.90
CA HIS A 301 82.66 57.71 67.39
C HIS A 301 82.58 57.73 65.85
N GLN A 302 83.66 58.13 65.16
CA GLN A 302 83.75 58.03 63.70
C GLN A 302 83.67 56.57 63.22
N CYS A 303 84.43 55.66 63.86
CA CYS A 303 84.37 54.22 63.57
C CYS A 303 82.98 53.64 63.85
N ALA A 304 82.36 53.97 64.99
CA ALA A 304 81.01 53.52 65.31
C ALA A 304 79.96 54.01 64.29
N SER A 305 80.05 55.28 63.87
CA SER A 305 79.18 55.87 62.86
C SER A 305 79.32 55.18 61.50
N PHE A 306 80.56 54.85 61.09
CA PHE A 306 80.83 54.11 59.86
C PHE A 306 80.21 52.71 59.88
N ILE A 307 80.41 51.95 60.98
CA ILE A 307 79.81 50.61 61.15
C ILE A 307 78.27 50.68 61.13
N GLN A 308 77.67 51.65 61.82
CA GLN A 308 76.23 51.88 61.82
C GLN A 308 75.69 52.21 60.42
N ALA A 309 76.39 53.04 59.64
CA ALA A 309 76.03 53.36 58.26
C ALA A 309 76.11 52.13 57.34
N CYS A 310 77.19 51.34 57.43
CA CYS A 310 77.36 50.09 56.70
C CYS A 310 76.24 49.08 57.04
N TYR A 311 75.88 48.91 58.31
CA TYR A 311 74.82 48.01 58.73
C TYR A 311 73.43 48.47 58.23
N ARG A 312 73.11 49.76 58.34
CA ARG A 312 71.85 50.34 57.80
C ARG A 312 71.73 50.09 56.28
N ARG A 313 72.82 50.30 55.53
CA ARG A 313 72.89 49.97 54.09
C ARG A 313 72.70 48.48 53.83
N HIS A 314 73.37 47.61 54.59
CA HIS A 314 73.25 46.16 54.44
C HIS A 314 71.81 45.67 54.64
N LYS A 315 71.13 46.10 55.71
CA LYS A 315 69.74 45.72 56.00
C LYS A 315 68.80 46.03 54.83
N VAL A 316 68.79 47.29 54.37
CA VAL A 316 67.93 47.71 53.25
C VAL A 316 68.27 46.95 51.97
N GLN A 317 69.55 46.70 51.70
CA GLN A 317 69.98 45.97 50.50
C GLN A 317 69.65 44.47 50.56
N ALA A 318 69.62 43.86 51.76
CA ALA A 318 69.16 42.49 51.96
C ALA A 318 67.64 42.36 51.74
N GLU A 319 66.84 43.27 52.31
CA GLU A 319 65.38 43.31 52.08
C GLU A 319 65.03 43.51 50.59
N TYR A 320 65.76 44.38 49.88
CA TYR A 320 65.59 44.55 48.44
C TYR A 320 65.97 43.28 47.66
N ARG A 321 67.08 42.62 48.00
CA ARG A 321 67.50 41.35 47.38
C ARG A 321 66.45 40.25 47.56
N ALA A 322 65.85 40.13 48.74
CA ALA A 322 64.78 39.17 49.01
C ALA A 322 63.52 39.45 48.17
N LYS A 323 63.06 40.70 48.12
CA LYS A 323 61.92 41.13 47.28
C LYS A 323 62.18 40.87 45.79
N ARG A 324 63.40 41.14 45.30
CA ARG A 324 63.83 40.84 43.92
C ARG A 324 63.87 39.34 43.62
N ALA A 325 64.35 38.51 44.55
CA ALA A 325 64.38 37.05 44.38
C ALA A 325 62.97 36.46 44.25
N ALA A 326 62.05 36.84 45.15
CA ALA A 326 60.65 36.42 45.08
C ALA A 326 59.97 36.81 43.75
N ALA A 327 60.23 38.03 43.28
CA ALA A 327 59.72 38.50 41.99
C ALA A 327 60.26 37.67 40.79
N VAL A 328 61.54 37.29 40.81
CA VAL A 328 62.14 36.44 39.76
C VAL A 328 61.54 35.03 39.75
N VAL A 329 61.32 34.42 40.93
CA VAL A 329 60.66 33.10 41.06
C VAL A 329 59.22 33.16 40.53
N LEU A 330 58.44 34.17 40.92
CA LEU A 330 57.06 34.32 40.45
C LEU A 330 57.00 34.55 38.92
N GLN A 331 57.93 35.34 38.37
CA GLN A 331 58.08 35.53 36.93
C GLN A 331 58.50 34.24 36.20
N SER A 332 59.39 33.41 36.76
CA SER A 332 59.83 32.16 36.12
C SER A 332 58.70 31.13 36.08
N HIS A 333 57.97 30.94 37.19
CA HIS A 333 56.78 30.09 37.25
C HIS A 333 55.69 30.56 36.27
N TYR A 334 55.43 31.88 36.18
CA TYR A 334 54.45 32.41 35.23
C TYR A 334 54.87 32.20 33.76
N ARG A 335 56.15 32.39 33.43
CA ARG A 335 56.71 32.08 32.10
C ARG A 335 56.59 30.58 31.77
N ALA A 336 56.90 29.70 32.71
CA ALA A 336 56.75 28.25 32.56
C ALA A 336 55.29 27.84 32.34
N TYR A 337 54.35 28.41 33.12
CA TYR A 337 52.90 28.19 32.94
C TYR A 337 52.42 28.65 31.55
N LEU A 338 52.87 29.81 31.07
CA LEU A 338 52.54 30.30 29.72
C LEU A 338 53.12 29.40 28.62
N ALA A 339 54.36 28.91 28.78
CA ALA A 339 54.98 27.96 27.85
C ALA A 339 54.21 26.64 27.79
N GLY A 340 53.88 26.05 28.95
CA GLY A 340 53.05 24.84 29.05
C GLY A 340 51.65 25.03 28.44
N ARG A 341 51.03 26.20 28.66
CA ARG A 341 49.73 26.56 28.06
C ARG A 341 49.80 26.76 26.54
N LYS A 342 50.93 27.21 25.99
CA LYS A 342 51.19 27.28 24.54
C LYS A 342 51.38 25.87 23.97
N MET A 343 52.18 25.02 24.61
CA MET A 343 52.41 23.63 24.17
C MET A 343 51.13 22.79 24.19
N LYS A 344 50.35 22.85 25.29
CA LYS A 344 49.05 22.16 25.42
C LYS A 344 48.06 22.59 24.34
N ARG A 345 48.08 23.86 23.91
CA ARG A 345 47.24 24.37 22.81
C ARG A 345 47.64 23.74 21.47
N GLY A 346 48.92 23.76 21.11
CA GLY A 346 49.40 23.14 19.87
C GLY A 346 49.17 21.63 19.80
N TYR A 347 49.24 20.93 20.94
CA TYR A 347 48.84 19.51 21.02
C TYR A 347 47.33 19.31 20.77
N LEU A 348 46.47 20.13 21.38
CA LEU A 348 45.02 20.06 21.17
C LEU A 348 44.62 20.40 19.74
N GLU A 349 45.30 21.37 19.10
CA GLU A 349 45.12 21.72 17.68
C GLU A 349 45.52 20.54 16.76
N LYS A 350 46.69 19.91 16.99
CA LYS A 350 47.11 18.68 16.28
C LYS A 350 46.12 17.53 16.49
N LYS A 351 45.62 17.33 17.72
CA LYS A 351 44.63 16.28 18.04
C LYS A 351 43.28 16.55 17.34
N ALA A 352 42.80 17.79 17.34
CA ALA A 352 41.57 18.18 16.66
C ALA A 352 41.68 18.02 15.14
N ALA A 353 42.81 18.39 14.54
CA ALA A 353 43.08 18.16 13.12
C ALA A 353 43.07 16.65 12.78
N SER A 354 43.76 15.83 13.57
CA SER A 354 43.80 14.36 13.40
C SER A 354 42.40 13.74 13.47
N ILE A 355 41.61 14.08 14.49
CA ILE A 355 40.21 13.60 14.63
C ILE A 355 39.35 14.05 13.44
N THR A 356 39.54 15.29 12.96
CA THR A 356 38.80 15.83 11.80
C THR A 356 39.14 15.06 10.52
N VAL A 357 40.42 14.77 10.27
CA VAL A 357 40.87 13.97 9.12
C VAL A 357 40.36 12.53 9.21
N GLN A 358 40.43 11.89 10.40
CA GLN A 358 39.90 10.55 10.62
C GLN A 358 38.39 10.48 10.39
N ALA A 359 37.62 11.46 10.87
CA ALA A 359 36.18 11.54 10.64
C ALA A 359 35.84 11.79 9.15
N ALA A 360 36.59 12.67 8.49
CA ALA A 360 36.45 12.95 7.06
C ALA A 360 36.73 11.70 6.21
N PHE A 361 37.79 10.94 6.50
CA PHE A 361 38.16 9.70 5.82
C PHE A 361 37.12 8.58 6.06
N ARG A 362 36.73 8.34 7.31
CA ARG A 362 35.66 7.37 7.66
C ARG A 362 34.37 7.69 6.89
N GLY A 363 33.96 8.96 6.88
CA GLY A 363 32.81 9.43 6.10
C GLY A 363 32.99 9.31 4.58
N MET A 364 34.20 9.54 4.05
CA MET A 364 34.52 9.37 2.64
C MET A 364 34.35 7.91 2.21
N ARG A 365 34.95 6.97 2.96
CA ARG A 365 34.89 5.52 2.68
C ARG A 365 33.45 5.01 2.62
N VAL A 366 32.65 5.34 3.63
CA VAL A 366 31.22 4.97 3.67
C VAL A 366 30.44 5.59 2.51
N ARG A 367 30.66 6.87 2.16
CA ARG A 367 30.01 7.50 1.01
C ARG A 367 30.40 6.87 -0.33
N ALA A 368 31.65 6.46 -0.51
CA ALA A 368 32.13 5.80 -1.73
C ALA A 368 31.51 4.41 -1.90
N GLU A 369 31.46 3.62 -0.82
CA GLU A 369 30.83 2.29 -0.83
C GLU A 369 29.30 2.39 -1.04
N LEU A 370 28.65 3.33 -0.35
CA LEU A 370 27.22 3.60 -0.52
C LEU A 370 26.89 4.04 -1.96
N LYS A 371 27.77 4.80 -2.61
CA LYS A 371 27.67 5.16 -4.03
C LYS A 371 27.75 3.92 -4.93
N LYS A 372 28.72 3.01 -4.72
CA LYS A 372 28.79 1.73 -5.46
C LYS A 372 27.50 0.92 -5.31
N LYS A 373 27.00 0.77 -4.08
CA LYS A 373 25.74 0.04 -3.78
C LYS A 373 24.52 0.70 -4.45
N HIS A 374 24.42 2.02 -4.48
CA HIS A 374 23.36 2.74 -5.20
C HIS A 374 23.48 2.64 -6.73
N GLN A 375 24.69 2.62 -7.29
CA GLN A 375 24.89 2.42 -8.73
C GLN A 375 24.44 1.01 -9.15
N ALA A 376 24.87 -0.03 -8.42
CA ALA A 376 24.42 -1.41 -8.64
C ALA A 376 22.89 -1.54 -8.53
N ALA A 377 22.29 -1.02 -7.46
CA ALA A 377 20.83 -1.02 -7.29
C ALA A 377 20.10 -0.27 -8.44
N THR A 378 20.68 0.81 -8.95
CA THR A 378 20.12 1.58 -10.08
C THR A 378 20.16 0.78 -11.38
N VAL A 379 21.28 0.09 -11.65
CA VAL A 379 21.41 -0.80 -12.83
C VAL A 379 20.43 -1.96 -12.75
N ILE A 380 20.35 -2.66 -11.60
CA ILE A 380 19.41 -3.77 -11.37
C ILE A 380 17.95 -3.30 -11.55
N GLN A 381 17.58 -2.15 -10.97
CA GLN A 381 16.25 -1.57 -11.15
C GLN A 381 15.96 -1.14 -12.60
N ALA A 382 16.95 -0.63 -13.33
CA ALA A 382 16.80 -0.26 -14.74
C ALA A 382 16.59 -1.50 -15.61
N LEU A 383 17.42 -2.54 -15.43
CA LEU A 383 17.30 -3.82 -16.14
C LEU A 383 15.96 -4.51 -15.84
N ALA A 384 15.53 -4.56 -14.58
CA ALA A 384 14.23 -5.13 -14.20
C ALA A 384 13.05 -4.36 -14.81
N ARG A 385 13.08 -3.02 -14.82
CA ARG A 385 12.06 -2.19 -15.47
C ARG A 385 12.05 -2.41 -16.99
N MET A 386 13.23 -2.46 -17.63
CA MET A 386 13.38 -2.73 -19.06
C MET A 386 12.82 -4.11 -19.42
N PHE A 387 13.18 -5.15 -18.68
CA PHE A 387 12.69 -6.51 -18.87
C PHE A 387 11.16 -6.60 -18.70
N LEU A 388 10.59 -6.01 -17.66
CA LEU A 388 9.14 -6.01 -17.43
C LEU A 388 8.39 -5.25 -18.54
N CYS A 389 8.92 -4.13 -19.02
CA CYS A 389 8.37 -3.40 -20.17
C CYS A 389 8.47 -4.23 -21.46
N ARG A 390 9.62 -4.86 -21.75
CA ARG A 390 9.83 -5.71 -22.94
C ARG A 390 8.93 -6.94 -22.91
N LYS A 391 8.83 -7.64 -21.78
CA LYS A 391 7.91 -8.79 -21.59
C LYS A 391 6.45 -8.38 -21.79
N ARG A 392 6.03 -7.23 -21.25
CA ARG A 392 4.67 -6.71 -21.45
C ARG A 392 4.40 -6.30 -22.90
N TYR A 393 5.35 -5.67 -23.58
CA TYR A 393 5.24 -5.33 -25.00
C TYR A 393 5.11 -6.60 -25.85
N LEU A 394 5.98 -7.59 -25.66
CA LEU A 394 5.96 -8.84 -26.42
C LEU A 394 4.64 -9.62 -26.21
N LEU A 395 4.11 -9.67 -24.98
CA LEU A 395 2.80 -10.29 -24.70
C LEU A 395 1.62 -9.53 -25.35
N LEU A 396 1.68 -8.21 -25.43
CA LEU A 396 0.68 -7.41 -26.14
C LEU A 396 0.81 -7.58 -27.66
N HIS A 397 2.04 -7.70 -28.17
CA HIS A 397 2.33 -7.89 -29.59
C HIS A 397 1.88 -9.27 -30.09
N SER A 398 2.20 -10.35 -29.36
CA SER A 398 1.74 -11.70 -29.70
C SER A 398 0.21 -11.82 -29.59
N ALA A 399 -0.40 -11.25 -28.54
CA ALA A 399 -1.86 -11.19 -28.43
C ALA A 399 -2.50 -10.41 -29.59
N ALA A 400 -1.90 -9.28 -30.01
CA ALA A 400 -2.37 -8.52 -31.16
C ALA A 400 -2.28 -9.31 -32.47
N ILE A 401 -1.17 -10.03 -32.71
CA ILE A 401 -0.99 -10.90 -33.88
C ILE A 401 -2.05 -12.01 -33.90
N VAL A 402 -2.28 -12.70 -32.77
CA VAL A 402 -3.29 -13.76 -32.67
C VAL A 402 -4.72 -13.21 -32.87
N ILE A 403 -5.04 -12.05 -32.31
CA ILE A 403 -6.35 -11.41 -32.53
C ILE A 403 -6.51 -10.99 -34.01
N GLN A 404 -5.46 -10.47 -34.64
CA GLN A 404 -5.48 -10.05 -36.04
C GLN A 404 -5.56 -11.25 -37.01
N SER A 405 -4.84 -12.34 -36.77
CA SER A 405 -4.90 -13.54 -37.61
C SER A 405 -6.27 -14.22 -37.51
N GLN A 406 -6.82 -14.37 -36.30
CA GLN A 406 -8.15 -14.96 -36.11
C GLN A 406 -9.27 -14.03 -36.60
N TYR A 407 -9.10 -12.71 -36.54
CA TYR A 407 -10.04 -11.78 -37.18
C TYR A 407 -10.01 -11.87 -38.71
N ARG A 408 -8.82 -11.99 -39.33
CA ARG A 408 -8.68 -12.24 -40.78
C ARG A 408 -9.31 -13.58 -41.19
N ALA A 409 -9.07 -14.65 -40.42
CA ALA A 409 -9.69 -15.96 -40.64
C ALA A 409 -11.22 -15.90 -40.52
N LEU A 410 -11.75 -15.17 -39.53
CA LEU A 410 -13.20 -14.95 -39.36
C LEU A 410 -13.81 -14.17 -40.53
N LEU A 411 -13.09 -13.18 -41.10
CA LEU A 411 -13.55 -12.46 -42.29
C LEU A 411 -13.58 -13.36 -43.53
N LEU A 412 -12.54 -14.17 -43.76
CA LEU A 412 -12.49 -15.15 -44.86
C LEU A 412 -13.61 -16.20 -44.74
N CYS A 413 -13.80 -16.76 -43.55
CA CYS A 413 -14.89 -17.70 -43.24
C CYS A 413 -16.27 -17.05 -43.49
N ARG A 414 -16.48 -15.79 -43.09
CA ARG A 414 -17.73 -15.05 -43.36
C ARG A 414 -17.95 -14.79 -44.86
N ALA A 415 -16.90 -14.52 -45.62
CA ALA A 415 -17.00 -14.37 -47.08
C ALA A 415 -17.41 -15.69 -47.73
N GLN A 416 -16.70 -16.79 -47.44
CA GLN A 416 -17.01 -18.13 -47.95
C GLN A 416 -18.44 -18.58 -47.58
N LEU A 417 -18.87 -18.38 -46.33
CA LEU A 417 -20.24 -18.67 -45.89
C LEU A 417 -21.31 -17.83 -46.59
N ASN A 418 -20.98 -16.59 -46.99
CA ASN A 418 -21.91 -15.74 -47.75
C ASN A 418 -21.98 -16.15 -49.23
N GLU A 419 -20.87 -16.51 -49.87
CA GLU A 419 -20.91 -17.07 -51.23
C GLU A 419 -21.65 -18.41 -51.26
N PHE A 420 -21.40 -19.31 -50.30
CA PHE A 420 -22.15 -20.56 -50.15
C PHE A 420 -23.66 -20.31 -49.95
N ARG A 421 -24.04 -19.26 -49.19
CA ARG A 421 -25.45 -18.85 -49.05
C ARG A 421 -26.04 -18.32 -50.35
N LYS A 422 -25.31 -17.48 -51.12
CA LYS A 422 -25.77 -17.02 -52.44
C LYS A 422 -25.99 -18.21 -53.38
N LEU A 423 -25.01 -19.12 -53.45
CA LEU A 423 -25.09 -20.34 -54.26
C LEU A 423 -26.32 -21.18 -53.85
N LYS A 424 -26.48 -21.48 -52.55
CA LYS A 424 -27.65 -22.22 -52.05
C LYS A 424 -28.97 -21.51 -52.35
N GLN A 425 -29.05 -20.19 -52.26
CA GLN A 425 -30.25 -19.43 -52.64
C GLN A 425 -30.52 -19.47 -54.16
N ALA A 426 -29.49 -19.44 -55.00
CA ALA A 426 -29.62 -19.63 -56.44
C ALA A 426 -30.11 -21.05 -56.77
N THR A 427 -29.51 -22.09 -56.19
CA THR A 427 -29.94 -23.49 -56.34
C THR A 427 -31.40 -23.67 -55.93
N VAL A 428 -31.82 -23.14 -54.77
CA VAL A 428 -33.22 -23.23 -54.31
C VAL A 428 -34.18 -22.49 -55.25
N LYS A 429 -33.80 -21.31 -55.78
CA LYS A 429 -34.60 -20.61 -56.79
C LYS A 429 -34.74 -21.42 -58.08
N ILE A 430 -33.66 -21.99 -58.60
CA ILE A 430 -33.66 -22.84 -59.81
C ILE A 430 -34.54 -24.07 -59.58
N GLN A 431 -34.38 -24.76 -58.45
CA GLN A 431 -35.21 -25.92 -58.07
C GLN A 431 -36.69 -25.57 -57.94
N ALA A 432 -37.04 -24.42 -57.36
CA ALA A 432 -38.42 -23.95 -57.25
C ALA A 432 -39.03 -23.60 -58.63
N VAL A 433 -38.27 -22.93 -59.50
CA VAL A 433 -38.67 -22.63 -60.88
C VAL A 433 -38.90 -23.91 -61.68
N PHE A 434 -37.98 -24.88 -61.58
CA PHE A 434 -38.10 -26.16 -62.28
C PHE A 434 -39.29 -27.00 -61.79
N ARG A 435 -39.50 -27.11 -60.46
CA ARG A 435 -40.68 -27.77 -59.90
C ARG A 435 -41.96 -27.12 -60.41
N GLY A 436 -42.06 -25.78 -60.34
CA GLY A 436 -43.21 -25.03 -60.86
C GLY A 436 -43.38 -25.16 -62.38
N PHE A 437 -42.31 -25.35 -63.15
CA PHE A 437 -42.38 -25.64 -64.59
C PHE A 437 -42.99 -27.03 -64.84
N ARG A 438 -42.54 -28.06 -64.14
CA ARG A 438 -43.05 -29.44 -64.28
C ARG A 438 -44.55 -29.50 -63.98
N GLU A 439 -44.98 -29.00 -62.83
CA GLU A 439 -46.42 -29.00 -62.46
C GLU A 439 -47.28 -28.23 -63.48
N ARG A 440 -46.79 -27.10 -64.03
CA ARG A 440 -47.49 -26.38 -65.11
C ARG A 440 -47.51 -27.16 -66.44
N GLN A 441 -46.49 -27.96 -66.73
CA GLN A 441 -46.44 -28.80 -67.93
C GLN A 441 -47.43 -29.97 -67.82
N ASP A 442 -47.57 -30.56 -66.63
CA ASP A 442 -48.50 -31.65 -66.37
C ASP A 442 -49.96 -31.20 -66.30
N LEU A 443 -50.25 -30.04 -65.69
CA LEU A 443 -51.56 -29.37 -65.83
C LEU A 443 -51.90 -29.07 -67.30
N LYS A 444 -50.92 -28.65 -68.11
CA LYS A 444 -51.11 -28.41 -69.56
C LYS A 444 -51.35 -29.69 -70.35
N ARG A 445 -50.84 -30.85 -69.91
CA ARG A 445 -51.18 -32.19 -70.44
C ARG A 445 -52.62 -32.56 -70.06
N GLN A 446 -53.00 -32.45 -68.79
CA GLN A 446 -54.36 -32.74 -68.31
C GLN A 446 -55.42 -31.87 -69.01
N HIS A 447 -55.19 -30.56 -69.14
CA HIS A 447 -56.09 -29.66 -69.89
C HIS A 447 -56.08 -29.88 -71.42
N LYS A 448 -55.12 -30.60 -72.00
CA LYS A 448 -55.23 -31.09 -73.39
C LYS A 448 -56.14 -32.31 -73.46
N ALA A 449 -55.90 -33.33 -72.62
CA ALA A 449 -56.70 -34.56 -72.57
C ALA A 449 -58.19 -34.28 -72.27
N SER A 450 -58.47 -33.47 -71.24
CA SER A 450 -59.83 -33.08 -70.86
C SER A 450 -60.60 -32.42 -72.02
N ARG A 451 -59.96 -31.50 -72.77
CA ARG A 451 -60.58 -30.85 -73.94
C ARG A 451 -60.79 -31.81 -75.11
N ALA A 452 -59.88 -32.77 -75.34
CA ALA A 452 -60.05 -33.79 -76.37
C ALA A 452 -61.26 -34.69 -76.08
N ILE A 453 -61.39 -35.18 -74.83
CA ILE A 453 -62.54 -35.98 -74.37
C ILE A 453 -63.84 -35.19 -74.49
N GLN A 454 -63.87 -33.94 -74.02
CA GLN A 454 -65.05 -33.07 -74.13
C GLN A 454 -65.44 -32.77 -75.59
N ALA A 455 -64.48 -32.57 -76.49
CA ALA A 455 -64.75 -32.37 -77.91
C ALA A 455 -65.32 -33.63 -78.57
N HIS A 456 -64.73 -34.80 -78.29
CA HIS A 456 -65.20 -36.09 -78.83
C HIS A 456 -66.61 -36.44 -78.33
N PHE A 457 -66.91 -36.23 -77.04
CA PHE A 457 -68.25 -36.42 -76.48
C PHE A 457 -69.29 -35.46 -77.09
N ARG A 458 -68.94 -34.18 -77.30
CA ARG A 458 -69.81 -33.22 -77.99
C ARG A 458 -70.11 -33.65 -79.43
N MET A 459 -69.10 -34.12 -80.17
CA MET A 459 -69.26 -34.65 -81.53
C MET A 459 -70.17 -35.89 -81.54
N HIS A 460 -69.93 -36.85 -80.66
CA HIS A 460 -70.75 -38.06 -80.53
C HIS A 460 -72.23 -37.72 -80.27
N ARG A 461 -72.52 -36.84 -79.31
CA ARG A 461 -73.89 -36.42 -78.98
C ARG A 461 -74.61 -35.76 -80.17
N MET A 462 -73.90 -34.99 -80.99
CA MET A 462 -74.48 -34.39 -82.20
C MET A 462 -74.65 -35.41 -83.33
N ARG A 463 -73.74 -36.38 -83.47
CA ARG A 463 -73.85 -37.47 -84.46
C ARG A 463 -75.05 -38.36 -84.19
N VAL A 464 -75.34 -38.69 -82.93
CA VAL A 464 -76.54 -39.46 -82.54
C VAL A 464 -77.82 -38.68 -82.88
N ALA A 465 -77.90 -37.39 -82.53
CA ALA A 465 -79.05 -36.55 -82.85
C ALA A 465 -79.28 -36.40 -84.37
N TYR A 466 -78.21 -36.25 -85.15
CA TYR A 466 -78.28 -36.21 -86.62
C TYR A 466 -78.80 -37.52 -87.22
N LEU A 467 -78.36 -38.68 -86.72
CA LEU A 467 -78.83 -39.98 -87.23
C LEU A 467 -80.32 -40.21 -86.93
N ALA A 468 -80.80 -39.82 -85.75
CA ALA A 468 -82.23 -39.86 -85.42
C ALA A 468 -83.06 -38.96 -86.34
N LEU A 469 -82.60 -37.73 -86.59
CA LEU A 469 -83.26 -36.80 -87.52
C LEU A 469 -83.27 -37.34 -88.96
N LYS A 470 -82.18 -37.98 -89.40
CA LYS A 470 -82.10 -38.63 -90.73
C LYS A 470 -83.15 -39.74 -90.86
N CYS A 471 -83.27 -40.63 -89.87
CA CYS A 471 -84.27 -41.71 -89.89
C CYS A 471 -85.69 -41.15 -89.93
N ALA A 472 -86.00 -40.15 -89.11
CA ALA A 472 -87.31 -39.48 -89.14
C ALA A 472 -87.62 -38.86 -90.52
N SER A 473 -86.63 -38.23 -91.16
CA SER A 473 -86.81 -37.64 -92.50
C SER A 473 -87.07 -38.68 -93.60
N ILE A 474 -86.47 -39.87 -93.51
CA ILE A 474 -86.69 -40.97 -94.46
C ILE A 474 -88.13 -41.50 -94.33
N ILE A 475 -88.58 -41.78 -93.10
CA ILE A 475 -89.94 -42.28 -92.83
C ILE A 475 -91.02 -41.29 -93.33
N ILE A 476 -90.78 -39.98 -93.16
CA ILE A 476 -91.66 -38.94 -93.68
C ILE A 476 -91.65 -38.91 -95.22
N GLN A 477 -90.48 -39.05 -95.86
CA GLN A 477 -90.36 -39.08 -97.32
C GLN A 477 -91.05 -40.30 -97.94
N GLU A 478 -90.96 -41.48 -97.32
CA GLU A 478 -91.65 -42.69 -97.79
C GLU A 478 -93.17 -42.55 -97.69
N ARG A 479 -93.70 -42.12 -96.53
CA ARG A 479 -95.14 -41.87 -96.37
C ARG A 479 -95.66 -40.79 -97.32
N TYR A 480 -94.88 -39.73 -97.58
CA TYR A 480 -95.24 -38.71 -98.56
C TYR A 480 -95.26 -39.24 -100.00
N ARG A 481 -94.28 -40.07 -100.40
CA ARG A 481 -94.25 -40.71 -101.72
C ARG A 481 -95.46 -41.64 -101.93
N ALA A 482 -95.79 -42.46 -100.93
CA ALA A 482 -96.97 -43.32 -100.98
C ALA A 482 -98.26 -42.51 -101.15
N LYS A 483 -98.45 -41.43 -100.38
CA LYS A 483 -99.62 -40.55 -100.53
C LYS A 483 -99.68 -39.90 -101.92
N ARG A 484 -98.56 -39.39 -102.44
CA ARG A 484 -98.54 -38.76 -103.78
C ARG A 484 -98.95 -39.71 -104.91
N LEU A 485 -98.67 -41.01 -104.78
CA LEU A 485 -99.06 -42.02 -105.76
C LEU A 485 -100.59 -42.21 -105.78
N MET A 486 -101.21 -42.30 -104.58
CA MET A 486 -102.67 -42.34 -104.41
C MET A 486 -103.35 -41.08 -104.94
N ASP A 487 -102.83 -39.89 -104.59
CA ASP A 487 -103.38 -38.61 -105.06
C ASP A 487 -103.33 -38.53 -106.60
N GLN A 488 -102.27 -39.02 -107.26
CA GLN A 488 -102.17 -39.02 -108.72
C GLN A 488 -103.17 -39.98 -109.40
N GLN A 489 -103.43 -41.17 -108.84
CA GLN A 489 -104.49 -42.05 -109.36
C GLN A 489 -105.89 -41.41 -109.24
N MET A 490 -106.18 -40.78 -108.10
CA MET A 490 -107.42 -40.04 -107.85
C MET A 490 -107.59 -38.85 -108.82
N GLN A 491 -106.51 -38.17 -109.19
CA GLN A 491 -106.53 -37.06 -110.13
C GLN A 491 -106.97 -37.50 -111.54
N SER A 492 -106.38 -38.58 -112.07
CA SER A 492 -106.66 -39.09 -113.43
C SER A 492 -108.11 -39.54 -113.63
N TYR A 493 -108.72 -40.15 -112.61
CA TYR A 493 -110.13 -40.53 -112.65
C TYR A 493 -111.06 -39.30 -112.72
N ARG A 494 -110.69 -38.21 -112.03
CA ARG A 494 -111.49 -36.97 -111.97
C ARG A 494 -111.37 -36.12 -113.24
N THR A 495 -110.19 -36.04 -113.86
CA THR A 495 -110.00 -35.29 -115.11
C THR A 495 -110.78 -35.90 -116.27
N MET A 496 -110.79 -37.22 -116.40
CA MET A 496 -111.61 -37.95 -117.38
C MET A 496 -113.10 -37.58 -117.25
N LYS A 497 -113.65 -37.54 -116.02
CA LYS A 497 -115.05 -37.18 -115.77
C LYS A 497 -115.36 -35.69 -116.03
N HIS A 498 -114.40 -34.78 -115.88
CA HIS A 498 -114.62 -33.33 -116.06
C HIS A 498 -114.58 -32.87 -117.52
N ALA A 499 -113.77 -33.51 -118.37
CA ALA A 499 -113.58 -33.08 -119.77
C ALA A 499 -114.91 -33.01 -120.56
N VAL A 500 -115.81 -33.98 -120.33
CA VAL A 500 -117.12 -34.09 -120.97
C VAL A 500 -118.04 -32.89 -120.66
N ILE A 501 -117.94 -32.33 -119.45
CA ILE A 501 -118.86 -31.29 -118.94
C ILE A 501 -118.44 -29.89 -119.41
N VAL A 502 -117.12 -29.62 -119.55
CA VAL A 502 -116.59 -28.27 -119.80
C VAL A 502 -116.97 -27.74 -121.19
N ILE A 503 -117.05 -28.62 -122.21
CA ILE A 503 -117.34 -28.25 -123.60
C ILE A 503 -118.72 -27.57 -123.72
N GLN A 504 -119.72 -28.04 -122.97
CA GLN A 504 -121.10 -27.53 -123.01
C GLN A 504 -121.27 -26.16 -122.32
N ALA A 505 -120.39 -25.81 -121.37
CA ALA A 505 -120.56 -24.62 -120.53
C ALA A 505 -119.90 -23.35 -121.09
N ALA A 506 -118.80 -23.48 -121.85
CA ALA A 506 -117.91 -22.36 -122.16
C ALA A 506 -118.58 -21.22 -122.95
N TYR A 507 -119.46 -21.55 -123.90
CA TYR A 507 -120.11 -20.61 -124.81
C TYR A 507 -120.94 -19.52 -124.11
N ARG A 508 -121.68 -19.90 -123.05
CA ARG A 508 -122.60 -18.98 -122.34
C ARG A 508 -121.86 -17.94 -121.49
N GLY A 509 -120.64 -18.25 -121.04
CA GLY A 509 -119.86 -17.42 -120.10
C GLY A 509 -119.13 -16.22 -120.71
N HIS A 510 -119.18 -16.00 -122.03
CA HIS A 510 -118.49 -14.87 -122.69
C HIS A 510 -119.26 -13.55 -122.55
N LYS A 511 -120.58 -13.56 -122.79
CA LYS A 511 -121.42 -12.36 -122.98
C LYS A 511 -121.51 -11.43 -121.76
N ALA A 512 -121.43 -11.98 -120.54
CA ALA A 512 -121.64 -11.22 -119.30
C ALA A 512 -120.43 -10.38 -118.83
N ARG A 513 -119.19 -10.87 -119.06
CA ARG A 513 -117.99 -10.34 -118.37
C ARG A 513 -117.54 -8.96 -118.85
N ARG A 514 -117.99 -8.50 -120.03
CA ARG A 514 -117.60 -7.21 -120.62
C ARG A 514 -118.18 -5.98 -119.90
N LYS A 515 -119.26 -6.14 -119.11
CA LYS A 515 -119.92 -5.00 -118.42
C LYS A 515 -119.32 -4.64 -117.05
N ILE A 516 -118.59 -5.56 -116.41
CA ILE A 516 -118.06 -5.37 -115.05
C ILE A 516 -116.70 -4.63 -115.04
N ALA A 517 -115.91 -4.75 -116.09
CA ALA A 517 -114.54 -4.20 -116.15
C ALA A 517 -114.47 -2.69 -115.88
N ASN A 518 -115.42 -1.92 -116.40
CA ASN A 518 -115.42 -0.45 -116.35
C ASN A 518 -115.58 0.11 -114.92
N MET A 519 -116.09 -0.66 -113.96
CA MET A 519 -116.37 -0.16 -112.60
C MET A 519 -115.15 -0.22 -111.66
N HIS A 520 -114.18 -1.11 -111.89
CA HIS A 520 -113.06 -1.33 -110.96
C HIS A 520 -111.88 -0.36 -111.14
N GLN A 521 -111.82 0.37 -112.26
CA GLN A 521 -110.65 1.21 -112.60
C GLN A 521 -110.56 2.49 -111.73
N ALA A 522 -111.69 3.04 -111.27
CA ALA A 522 -111.73 4.29 -110.51
C ALA A 522 -111.22 4.16 -109.06
N ALA A 523 -111.55 3.07 -108.36
CA ALA A 523 -111.27 2.93 -106.92
C ALA A 523 -109.76 2.71 -106.60
N SER A 524 -109.00 2.14 -107.54
CA SER A 524 -107.68 1.55 -107.26
C SER A 524 -106.51 2.56 -107.17
N VAL A 525 -106.75 3.85 -107.43
CA VAL A 525 -105.70 4.89 -107.52
C VAL A 525 -105.44 5.57 -106.16
N ILE A 526 -106.49 5.86 -105.39
CA ILE A 526 -106.42 6.75 -104.22
C ILE A 526 -105.71 6.10 -103.02
N GLN A 527 -105.98 4.82 -102.75
CA GLN A 527 -105.54 4.15 -101.50
C GLN A 527 -104.02 3.88 -101.41
N ARG A 528 -103.29 3.90 -102.54
CA ARG A 528 -101.93 3.32 -102.61
C ARG A 528 -100.79 4.23 -102.13
N LYS A 529 -101.01 5.55 -102.03
CA LYS A 529 -99.95 6.56 -101.81
C LYS A 529 -99.53 6.71 -100.34
N PHE A 530 -100.46 6.53 -99.40
CA PHE A 530 -100.31 6.96 -98.00
C PHE A 530 -99.35 6.10 -97.16
N LEU A 531 -99.49 4.77 -97.22
CA LEU A 531 -98.81 3.85 -96.30
C LEU A 531 -97.28 3.82 -96.45
N ALA A 532 -96.75 4.05 -97.66
CA ALA A 532 -95.33 3.91 -97.98
C ALA A 532 -94.41 4.95 -97.29
N ILE A 533 -94.95 6.06 -96.77
CA ILE A 533 -94.16 7.16 -96.20
C ILE A 533 -93.81 6.91 -94.72
N ARG A 534 -94.72 6.30 -93.95
CA ARG A 534 -94.58 6.10 -92.50
C ARG A 534 -93.35 5.24 -92.15
N ASP A 535 -93.26 4.08 -92.76
CA ASP A 535 -92.34 3.02 -92.32
C ASP A 535 -90.87 3.34 -92.66
N ARG A 536 -90.64 4.22 -93.65
CA ARG A 536 -89.30 4.72 -94.04
C ARG A 536 -88.66 5.66 -93.00
N LYS A 537 -89.44 6.33 -92.15
CA LYS A 537 -88.89 7.23 -91.11
C LYS A 537 -88.23 6.45 -89.95
N ASN A 538 -88.85 5.37 -89.49
CA ASN A 538 -88.39 4.64 -88.31
C ASN A 538 -87.04 3.93 -88.52
N PHE A 539 -86.79 3.40 -89.73
CA PHE A 539 -85.55 2.68 -90.07
C PHE A 539 -84.30 3.57 -89.99
N LEU A 540 -84.40 4.85 -90.32
CA LEU A 540 -83.26 5.77 -90.36
C LEU A 540 -82.76 6.18 -88.96
N ALA A 541 -83.66 6.29 -87.98
CA ALA A 541 -83.32 6.71 -86.62
C ALA A 541 -82.35 5.73 -85.92
N VAL A 542 -82.62 4.42 -86.00
CA VAL A 542 -81.81 3.38 -85.35
C VAL A 542 -80.38 3.33 -85.90
N ARG A 543 -80.21 3.57 -87.21
CA ARG A 543 -78.90 3.48 -87.88
C ARG A 543 -77.90 4.55 -87.40
N VAL A 544 -78.38 5.73 -87.01
CA VAL A 544 -77.54 6.85 -86.56
C VAL A 544 -76.99 6.59 -85.15
N ALA A 545 -77.80 6.08 -84.23
CA ALA A 545 -77.41 5.83 -82.85
C ALA A 545 -76.24 4.83 -82.73
N VAL A 546 -76.24 3.77 -83.54
CA VAL A 546 -75.20 2.73 -83.54
C VAL A 546 -73.83 3.28 -83.95
N LEU A 547 -73.78 4.14 -84.97
CA LEU A 547 -72.52 4.72 -85.48
C LEU A 547 -71.88 5.69 -84.48
N ALA A 548 -72.68 6.48 -83.77
CA ALA A 548 -72.21 7.42 -82.75
C ALA A 548 -71.47 6.71 -81.59
N CYS A 549 -71.98 5.55 -81.13
CA CYS A 549 -71.32 4.75 -80.09
C CYS A 549 -69.95 4.21 -80.54
N GLN A 550 -69.85 3.71 -81.78
CA GLN A 550 -68.60 3.13 -82.29
C GLN A 550 -67.48 4.17 -82.43
N GLN A 551 -67.79 5.39 -82.89
CA GLN A 551 -66.80 6.48 -82.98
C GLN A 551 -66.30 6.92 -81.60
N ARG A 552 -67.21 7.09 -80.63
CA ARG A 552 -66.89 7.58 -79.27
C ARG A 552 -65.95 6.63 -78.52
N TYR A 553 -66.11 5.32 -78.68
CA TYR A 553 -65.21 4.31 -78.10
C TYR A 553 -63.78 4.36 -78.69
N ARG A 554 -63.66 4.50 -80.02
CA ARG A 554 -62.36 4.62 -80.70
C ARG A 554 -61.59 5.87 -80.27
N ALA A 555 -62.29 7.02 -80.16
CA ALA A 555 -61.70 8.27 -79.69
C ALA A 555 -61.10 8.17 -78.27
N VAL A 556 -61.87 7.67 -77.29
CA VAL A 556 -61.41 7.53 -75.89
C VAL A 556 -60.17 6.62 -75.78
N THR A 557 -60.08 5.59 -76.63
CA THR A 557 -58.96 4.63 -76.63
C THR A 557 -57.66 5.28 -77.13
N LEU A 558 -57.73 6.10 -78.17
CA LEU A 558 -56.59 6.90 -78.67
C LEU A 558 -56.10 7.91 -77.63
N THR A 559 -57.01 8.66 -76.99
CA THR A 559 -56.66 9.67 -75.98
C THR A 559 -55.96 9.06 -74.76
N ARG A 560 -56.35 7.84 -74.35
CA ARG A 560 -55.66 7.11 -73.26
C ARG A 560 -54.23 6.71 -73.64
N LYS A 561 -53.98 6.28 -74.88
CA LYS A 561 -52.64 5.92 -75.37
C LYS A 561 -51.72 7.15 -75.42
N ALA A 562 -52.17 8.25 -76.02
CA ALA A 562 -51.41 9.50 -76.10
C ALA A 562 -51.05 10.07 -74.70
N ARG A 563 -51.97 9.98 -73.73
CA ARG A 563 -51.72 10.44 -72.35
C ARG A 563 -50.67 9.59 -71.61
N LEU A 564 -50.55 8.29 -71.91
CA LEU A 564 -49.50 7.45 -71.35
C LEU A 564 -48.12 7.79 -71.94
N ASP A 565 -48.04 8.01 -73.26
CA ASP A 565 -46.79 8.42 -73.91
C ASP A 565 -46.30 9.79 -73.42
N TYR A 566 -47.21 10.76 -73.23
CA TYR A 566 -46.89 12.05 -72.62
C TYR A 566 -46.35 11.90 -71.20
N LEU A 567 -46.98 11.06 -70.37
CA LEU A 567 -46.51 10.81 -69.00
C LEU A 567 -45.15 10.07 -68.96
N SER A 568 -44.89 9.19 -69.94
CA SER A 568 -43.58 8.54 -70.12
C SER A 568 -42.49 9.57 -70.46
N LYS A 569 -42.72 10.39 -71.50
CA LYS A 569 -41.81 11.48 -71.90
C LYS A 569 -41.58 12.48 -70.75
N ARG A 570 -42.62 12.88 -70.01
CA ARG A 570 -42.51 13.76 -68.84
C ARG A 570 -41.67 13.15 -67.72
N ARG A 571 -41.81 11.85 -67.43
CA ARG A 571 -40.95 11.15 -66.45
C ARG A 571 -39.49 11.14 -66.87
N ALA A 572 -39.20 10.84 -68.14
CA ALA A 572 -37.84 10.87 -68.67
C ALA A 572 -37.20 12.27 -68.55
N VAL A 573 -37.94 13.33 -68.91
CA VAL A 573 -37.49 14.73 -68.75
C VAL A 573 -37.22 15.09 -67.29
N VAL A 574 -38.09 14.71 -66.34
CA VAL A 574 -37.87 14.96 -64.91
C VAL A 574 -36.63 14.22 -64.39
N CYS A 575 -36.39 12.98 -64.83
CA CYS A 575 -35.17 12.24 -64.49
C CYS A 575 -33.92 12.90 -65.06
N LEU A 576 -33.95 13.39 -66.31
CA LEU A 576 -32.85 14.15 -66.92
C LEU A 576 -32.59 15.48 -66.20
N GLN A 577 -33.63 16.23 -65.84
CA GLN A 577 -33.52 17.48 -65.07
C GLN A 577 -32.93 17.23 -63.67
N ALA A 578 -33.33 16.14 -62.99
CA ALA A 578 -32.77 15.75 -61.70
C ALA A 578 -31.29 15.32 -61.83
N ALA A 579 -30.96 14.53 -62.86
CA ALA A 579 -29.59 14.09 -63.14
C ALA A 579 -28.67 15.28 -63.47
N TYR A 580 -29.14 16.25 -64.27
CA TYR A 580 -28.39 17.45 -64.62
C TYR A 580 -28.19 18.38 -63.42
N ARG A 581 -29.23 18.65 -62.61
CA ARG A 581 -29.10 19.40 -61.34
C ARG A 581 -28.10 18.73 -60.40
N GLY A 582 -28.18 17.40 -60.27
CA GLY A 582 -27.21 16.60 -59.50
C GLY A 582 -25.81 16.55 -60.11
N TYR A 583 -25.63 16.77 -61.41
CA TYR A 583 -24.33 16.91 -62.07
C TYR A 583 -23.72 18.29 -61.80
N VAL A 584 -24.48 19.39 -61.94
CA VAL A 584 -24.00 20.76 -61.66
C VAL A 584 -23.50 20.89 -60.23
N VAL A 585 -24.26 20.38 -59.24
CA VAL A 585 -23.84 20.40 -57.83
C VAL A 585 -22.59 19.56 -57.59
N ARG A 586 -22.49 18.34 -58.18
CA ARG A 586 -21.28 17.50 -58.06
C ARG A 586 -20.07 18.10 -58.78
N LYS A 587 -20.25 18.80 -59.90
CA LYS A 587 -19.18 19.51 -60.61
C LYS A 587 -18.65 20.68 -59.79
N ARG A 588 -19.53 21.49 -59.19
CA ARG A 588 -19.13 22.56 -58.26
C ARG A 588 -18.40 22.01 -57.03
N LEU A 589 -18.96 20.99 -56.36
CA LEU A 589 -18.29 20.32 -55.24
C LEU A 589 -16.92 19.74 -55.62
N CYS A 590 -16.77 19.17 -56.82
CA CYS A 590 -15.48 18.63 -57.27
C CYS A 590 -14.44 19.75 -57.45
N ILE A 591 -14.83 20.90 -58.04
CA ILE A 591 -13.97 22.08 -58.18
C ILE A 591 -13.58 22.65 -56.80
N GLU A 592 -14.54 22.80 -55.89
CA GLU A 592 -14.30 23.26 -54.51
C GLU A 592 -13.39 22.29 -53.75
N HIS A 593 -13.55 20.98 -53.93
CA HIS A 593 -12.69 19.97 -53.30
C HIS A 593 -11.28 19.94 -53.91
N MET A 594 -11.13 20.11 -55.23
CA MET A 594 -9.83 20.25 -55.88
C MET A 594 -9.11 21.54 -55.46
N ALA A 595 -9.83 22.66 -55.33
CA ALA A 595 -9.30 23.90 -54.79
C ALA A 595 -8.85 23.71 -53.34
N ALA A 596 -9.68 23.09 -52.49
CA ALA A 596 -9.35 22.79 -51.10
C ALA A 596 -8.13 21.86 -50.97
N VAL A 597 -8.03 20.81 -51.79
CA VAL A 597 -6.86 19.90 -51.83
C VAL A 597 -5.61 20.63 -52.31
N THR A 598 -5.72 21.53 -53.29
CA THR A 598 -4.60 22.35 -53.81
C THR A 598 -4.10 23.35 -52.75
N ILE A 599 -5.02 24.04 -52.07
CA ILE A 599 -4.68 24.95 -50.96
C ILE A 599 -4.06 24.16 -49.80
N GLN A 600 -4.59 22.99 -49.44
CA GLN A 600 -4.03 22.14 -48.39
C GLN A 600 -2.66 21.56 -48.75
N SER A 601 -2.43 21.17 -50.02
CA SER A 601 -1.13 20.65 -50.46
C SER A 601 -0.08 21.75 -50.50
N GLN A 602 -0.41 22.93 -51.04
CA GLN A 602 0.48 24.09 -51.00
C GLN A 602 0.76 24.57 -49.58
N TYR A 603 -0.23 24.59 -48.67
CA TYR A 603 -0.02 24.94 -47.27
C TYR A 603 0.91 23.95 -46.55
N ARG A 604 0.73 22.64 -46.75
CA ARG A 604 1.64 21.61 -46.21
C ARG A 604 3.06 21.72 -46.78
N MET A 605 3.18 22.02 -48.07
CA MET A 605 4.46 22.28 -48.75
C MET A 605 5.14 23.55 -48.23
N TYR A 606 4.40 24.64 -48.02
CA TYR A 606 4.88 25.87 -47.37
C TYR A 606 5.33 25.64 -45.93
N GLN A 607 4.57 24.86 -45.15
CA GLN A 607 4.92 24.50 -43.77
C GLN A 607 6.23 23.70 -43.71
N GLN A 608 6.43 22.73 -44.63
CA GLN A 608 7.71 22.04 -44.75
C GLN A 608 8.85 22.94 -45.26
N LYS A 609 8.59 23.81 -46.25
CA LYS A 609 9.57 24.79 -46.76
C LYS A 609 10.05 25.74 -45.66
N ASN A 610 9.18 26.14 -44.74
CA ASN A 610 9.54 26.94 -43.56
C ASN A 610 10.24 26.13 -42.45
N ASN A 611 9.89 24.86 -42.23
CA ASN A 611 10.65 23.98 -41.33
C ASN A 611 12.07 23.73 -41.86
N TYR A 612 12.21 23.51 -43.17
CA TYR A 612 13.50 23.39 -43.85
C TYR A 612 14.31 24.68 -43.73
N LYS A 613 13.73 25.86 -44.03
CA LYS A 613 14.38 27.16 -43.80
C LYS A 613 14.82 27.35 -42.34
N ARG A 614 14.03 26.91 -41.35
CA ARG A 614 14.41 26.95 -39.92
C ARG A 614 15.56 26.00 -39.59
N LEU A 615 15.60 24.81 -40.19
CA LEU A 615 16.73 23.88 -40.07
C LEU A 615 18.01 24.43 -40.70
N CYS A 616 17.94 25.00 -41.90
CA CYS A 616 19.05 25.68 -42.55
C CYS A 616 19.53 26.90 -41.73
N TRP A 617 18.62 27.73 -41.22
CA TRP A 617 18.98 28.87 -40.35
C TRP A 617 19.67 28.40 -39.06
N ALA A 618 19.15 27.35 -38.41
CA ALA A 618 19.79 26.77 -37.23
C ALA A 618 21.19 26.21 -37.56
N ALA A 619 21.37 25.54 -38.70
CA ALA A 619 22.66 25.07 -39.17
C ALA A 619 23.65 26.21 -39.44
N THR A 620 23.21 27.29 -40.12
CA THR A 620 24.03 28.50 -40.37
C THR A 620 24.40 29.22 -39.08
N VAL A 621 23.49 29.31 -38.10
CA VAL A 621 23.81 29.84 -36.76
C VAL A 621 24.85 28.97 -36.06
N LEU A 622 24.77 27.65 -36.17
CA LEU A 622 25.74 26.73 -35.55
C LEU A 622 27.12 26.80 -36.26
N GLN A 623 27.14 26.88 -37.59
CA GLN A 623 28.35 27.05 -38.39
C GLN A 623 29.03 28.41 -38.17
N THR A 624 28.28 29.51 -38.06
CA THR A 624 28.85 30.83 -37.72
C THR A 624 29.38 30.87 -36.29
N ARG A 625 28.67 30.27 -35.32
CA ARG A 625 29.15 30.12 -33.93
C ARG A 625 30.45 29.31 -33.84
N TYR A 626 30.61 28.30 -34.69
CA TYR A 626 31.84 27.50 -34.82
C TYR A 626 32.97 28.28 -35.49
N ARG A 627 32.73 28.95 -36.63
CA ARG A 627 33.71 29.79 -37.33
C ARG A 627 34.22 30.93 -36.43
N ALA A 628 33.34 31.59 -35.68
CA ALA A 628 33.71 32.59 -34.68
C ALA A 628 34.60 32.01 -33.56
N ASN A 629 34.29 30.81 -33.05
CA ASN A 629 35.15 30.12 -32.08
C ASN A 629 36.53 29.78 -32.65
N LYS A 630 36.62 29.40 -33.93
CA LYS A 630 37.91 29.13 -34.60
C LYS A 630 38.74 30.41 -34.71
N LYS A 631 38.13 31.55 -35.07
CA LYS A 631 38.80 32.86 -35.15
C LYS A 631 39.32 33.32 -33.77
N MET A 632 38.47 33.27 -32.75
CA MET A 632 38.83 33.59 -31.36
C MET A 632 40.05 32.78 -30.87
N ARG A 633 40.14 31.49 -31.21
CA ARG A 633 41.30 30.65 -30.83
C ARG A 633 42.59 31.06 -31.54
N ALA A 634 42.52 31.50 -32.80
CA ALA A 634 43.68 32.03 -33.51
C ALA A 634 44.14 33.38 -32.92
N GLU A 635 43.20 34.28 -32.59
CA GLU A 635 43.47 35.57 -31.95
C GLU A 635 44.12 35.39 -30.55
N VAL A 636 43.66 34.40 -29.76
CA VAL A 636 44.29 34.02 -28.48
C VAL A 636 45.71 33.47 -28.68
N HIS A 637 45.98 32.72 -29.75
CA HIS A 637 47.33 32.24 -30.06
C HIS A 637 48.28 33.39 -30.43
N ALA A 638 47.81 34.34 -31.27
CA ALA A 638 48.57 35.54 -31.63
C ALA A 638 48.88 36.42 -30.40
N LEU A 639 47.95 36.56 -29.45
CA LEU A 639 48.19 37.23 -28.17
C LEU A 639 49.23 36.51 -27.30
N SER A 640 49.34 35.18 -27.38
CA SER A 640 50.36 34.41 -26.65
C SER A 640 51.77 34.72 -27.15
N VAL A 641 51.97 34.84 -28.47
CA VAL A 641 53.27 35.22 -29.08
C VAL A 641 53.72 36.60 -28.60
N LYS A 642 52.81 37.60 -28.62
CA LYS A 642 53.09 38.95 -28.08
C LYS A 642 53.43 38.94 -26.59
N LYS A 643 52.91 37.96 -25.83
CA LYS A 643 53.17 37.82 -24.39
C LYS A 643 54.57 37.31 -24.07
N ASN A 644 55.15 36.48 -24.94
CA ASN A 644 56.51 35.96 -24.75
C ASN A 644 57.59 37.04 -24.99
N ALA A 645 57.40 37.92 -25.97
CA ALA A 645 58.29 39.07 -26.20
C ALA A 645 58.41 39.98 -24.96
N ALA A 646 57.31 40.16 -24.21
CA ALA A 646 57.29 40.95 -22.98
C ALA A 646 58.13 40.33 -21.83
N VAL A 647 58.41 39.03 -21.85
CA VAL A 647 59.25 38.36 -20.84
C VAL A 647 60.73 38.71 -21.00
N VAL A 648 61.20 38.93 -22.24
CA VAL A 648 62.59 39.34 -22.53
C VAL A 648 62.84 40.76 -21.98
N LEU A 649 61.91 41.69 -22.19
CA LEU A 649 61.95 43.04 -21.61
C LEU A 649 61.97 43.04 -20.07
N GLN A 650 61.34 42.05 -19.43
CA GLN A 650 61.35 41.89 -17.96
C GLN A 650 62.67 41.39 -17.37
N ALA A 651 63.64 40.95 -18.20
CA ALA A 651 64.99 40.65 -17.76
C ALA A 651 65.81 41.94 -17.55
N ALA A 652 65.79 42.87 -18.52
CA ALA A 652 66.52 44.14 -18.46
C ALA A 652 66.15 44.99 -17.22
N PHE A 653 64.87 45.00 -16.84
CA PHE A 653 64.39 45.68 -15.63
C PHE A 653 65.05 45.19 -14.32
N ARG A 654 65.61 43.97 -14.29
CA ARG A 654 66.27 43.42 -13.09
C ARG A 654 67.63 44.08 -12.82
N GLY A 655 68.33 44.52 -13.86
CA GLY A 655 69.58 45.30 -13.73
C GLY A 655 69.36 46.70 -13.16
N MET A 656 68.21 47.32 -13.44
CA MET A 656 67.82 48.61 -12.85
C MET A 656 67.72 48.53 -11.31
N LYS A 657 67.23 47.40 -10.79
CA LYS A 657 66.91 47.21 -9.37
C LYS A 657 68.14 47.22 -8.46
N LEU A 658 69.32 46.86 -8.96
CA LEU A 658 70.57 46.85 -8.18
C LEU A 658 70.97 48.27 -7.75
N ARG A 659 70.89 49.23 -8.68
CA ARG A 659 71.18 50.66 -8.42
C ARG A 659 70.22 51.28 -7.39
N GLN A 660 69.05 50.69 -7.17
CA GLN A 660 68.09 51.17 -6.17
C GLN A 660 68.45 50.79 -4.72
N MET A 661 69.32 49.79 -4.47
CA MET A 661 69.74 49.42 -3.11
C MET A 661 70.59 50.50 -2.44
N ILE A 662 71.37 51.27 -3.22
CA ILE A 662 72.21 52.37 -2.70
C ILE A 662 71.32 53.47 -2.07
N LYS A 663 70.17 53.78 -2.70
CA LYS A 663 69.18 54.75 -2.21
C LYS A 663 68.50 54.32 -0.90
N GLN A 664 68.52 53.03 -0.55
CA GLN A 664 67.86 52.50 0.65
C GLN A 664 68.63 52.79 1.94
N LYS A 665 69.97 52.97 1.90
CA LYS A 665 70.77 53.22 3.11
C LYS A 665 70.41 54.56 3.77
N HIS A 666 70.30 55.66 3.02
CA HIS A 666 69.87 56.95 3.56
C HIS A 666 68.38 56.97 3.98
N GLN A 667 67.53 56.19 3.30
CA GLN A 667 66.12 56.08 3.69
C GLN A 667 65.93 55.38 5.05
N ALA A 668 66.83 54.48 5.47
CA ALA A 668 66.73 53.76 6.72
C ALA A 668 66.66 54.68 7.97
N ALA A 669 67.46 55.76 7.99
CA ALA A 669 67.48 56.71 9.11
C ALA A 669 66.14 57.44 9.27
N SER A 670 65.62 58.05 8.19
CA SER A 670 64.30 58.70 8.20
C SER A 670 63.15 57.70 8.42
N VAL A 671 63.33 56.43 8.03
CA VAL A 671 62.36 55.36 8.29
C VAL A 671 62.25 55.06 9.79
N ILE A 672 63.32 55.10 10.59
CA ILE A 672 63.21 54.82 12.04
C ILE A 672 62.35 55.88 12.74
N GLN A 673 62.64 57.16 12.54
CA GLN A 673 61.89 58.28 13.16
C GLN A 673 60.43 58.32 12.68
N ARG A 674 60.19 58.04 11.38
CA ARG A 674 58.85 57.99 10.79
C ARG A 674 58.09 56.72 11.23
N ALA A 675 58.77 55.59 11.37
CA ALA A 675 58.17 54.33 11.83
C ALA A 675 57.76 54.37 13.29
N TYR A 676 58.38 55.19 14.15
CA TYR A 676 57.89 55.37 15.52
C TYR A 676 56.53 56.10 15.56
N ARG A 677 56.41 57.24 14.87
CA ARG A 677 55.13 57.96 14.75
C ARG A 677 54.07 57.10 14.04
N ALA A 678 54.45 56.48 12.92
CA ALA A 678 53.58 55.55 12.21
C ALA A 678 53.31 54.26 13.00
N HIS A 679 54.09 53.87 14.02
CA HIS A 679 53.75 52.72 14.88
C HIS A 679 52.61 53.08 15.84
N CYS A 680 52.57 54.31 16.37
CA CYS A 680 51.44 54.79 17.16
C CYS A 680 50.16 54.86 16.31
N GLU A 681 50.20 55.54 15.15
CA GLU A 681 49.07 55.58 14.21
C GLU A 681 48.69 54.18 13.70
N HIS A 682 49.67 53.32 13.41
CA HIS A 682 49.38 51.94 12.98
C HIS A 682 48.81 51.09 14.11
N ARG A 683 49.12 51.36 15.38
CA ARG A 683 48.52 50.69 16.54
C ARG A 683 47.05 51.08 16.72
N GLU A 684 46.71 52.35 16.53
CA GLU A 684 45.32 52.84 16.56
C GLU A 684 44.54 52.43 15.31
N TYR A 685 45.16 52.50 14.13
CA TYR A 685 44.63 51.92 12.91
C TYR A 685 44.49 50.39 13.03
N LEU A 686 45.34 49.67 13.76
CA LEU A 686 45.19 48.23 14.01
C LEU A 686 44.08 47.91 15.02
N THR A 687 43.84 48.73 16.05
CA THR A 687 42.66 48.54 16.92
C THR A 687 41.38 48.88 16.16
N LEU A 688 41.34 49.99 15.42
CA LEU A 688 40.23 50.35 14.52
C LEU A 688 39.99 49.27 13.46
N LYS A 689 41.04 48.77 12.80
CA LYS A 689 40.98 47.67 11.81
C LYS A 689 40.63 46.34 12.45
N SER A 690 40.99 46.07 13.70
CA SER A 690 40.55 44.88 14.44
C SER A 690 39.06 44.95 14.76
N SER A 691 38.58 46.12 15.19
CA SER A 691 37.16 46.41 15.40
C SER A 691 36.37 46.31 14.09
N VAL A 692 36.82 46.98 13.02
CA VAL A 692 36.22 46.90 11.68
C VAL A 692 36.30 45.49 11.11
N LEU A 693 37.39 44.74 11.27
CA LEU A 693 37.45 43.33 10.88
C LEU A 693 36.55 42.45 11.75
N THR A 694 36.30 42.79 13.00
CA THR A 694 35.37 42.05 13.87
C THR A 694 33.92 42.34 13.48
N VAL A 695 33.58 43.59 13.15
CA VAL A 695 32.29 43.98 12.56
C VAL A 695 32.12 43.35 11.19
N GLN A 696 33.12 43.38 10.31
CA GLN A 696 33.09 42.74 8.99
C GLN A 696 33.05 41.20 9.10
N ARG A 697 33.68 40.58 10.09
CA ARG A 697 33.57 39.13 10.37
C ARG A 697 32.18 38.79 10.89
N ARG A 698 31.60 39.57 11.82
CA ARG A 698 30.20 39.42 12.26
C ARG A 698 29.21 39.64 11.12
N TYR A 699 29.43 40.64 10.28
CA TYR A 699 28.61 40.91 9.10
C TYR A 699 28.74 39.80 8.06
N ARG A 700 29.95 39.36 7.70
CA ARG A 700 30.18 38.23 6.78
C ARG A 700 29.63 36.92 7.35
N ALA A 701 29.71 36.69 8.66
CA ALA A 701 29.07 35.55 9.32
C ALA A 701 27.54 35.66 9.32
N SER A 702 26.97 36.85 9.53
CA SER A 702 25.52 37.11 9.44
C SER A 702 25.00 36.97 8.01
N VAL A 703 25.74 37.45 7.00
CA VAL A 703 25.44 37.26 5.58
C VAL A 703 25.62 35.81 5.16
N ALA A 704 26.64 35.10 5.66
CA ALA A 704 26.80 33.65 5.45
C ALA A 704 25.67 32.86 6.12
N ALA A 705 25.25 33.22 7.33
CA ALA A 705 24.11 32.62 8.03
C ALA A 705 22.79 32.92 7.30
N LYS A 706 22.57 34.16 6.81
CA LYS A 706 21.43 34.49 5.95
C LYS A 706 21.47 33.70 4.63
N LYS A 707 22.63 33.52 4.00
CA LYS A 707 22.80 32.73 2.77
C LYS A 707 22.59 31.24 3.02
N GLN A 708 23.06 30.70 4.15
CA GLN A 708 22.78 29.32 4.59
C GLN A 708 21.31 29.11 4.95
N LEU A 709 20.68 30.07 5.63
CA LEU A 709 19.23 30.07 5.91
C LEU A 709 18.42 30.14 4.62
N GLN A 710 18.81 30.95 3.64
CA GLN A 710 18.19 30.99 2.31
C GLN A 710 18.40 29.68 1.53
N THR A 711 19.57 29.03 1.59
CA THR A 711 19.74 27.71 0.98
C THR A 711 18.95 26.64 1.71
N TYR A 712 18.87 26.68 3.04
CA TYR A 712 18.05 25.78 3.85
C TYR A 712 16.56 25.97 3.55
N GLN A 713 16.08 27.22 3.44
CA GLN A 713 14.72 27.54 3.02
C GLN A 713 14.44 27.09 1.57
N LYS A 714 15.40 27.23 0.65
CA LYS A 714 15.28 26.71 -0.74
C LYS A 714 15.25 25.18 -0.78
N LEU A 715 16.04 24.50 0.06
CA LEU A 715 16.03 23.05 0.23
C LEU A 715 14.71 22.56 0.87
N LEU A 716 14.24 23.24 1.92
CA LEU A 716 12.96 22.96 2.58
C LEU A 716 11.78 23.18 1.63
N ARG A 717 11.77 24.26 0.84
CA ARG A 717 10.78 24.50 -0.23
C ARG A 717 10.84 23.41 -1.30
N HIS A 718 12.04 22.97 -1.73
CA HIS A 718 12.18 21.83 -2.66
C HIS A 718 11.70 20.52 -2.05
N TRP A 719 11.98 20.26 -0.77
CA TRP A 719 11.56 19.06 -0.07
C TRP A 719 10.03 19.03 0.12
N LEU A 720 9.43 20.15 0.53
CA LEU A 720 7.97 20.33 0.59
C LEU A 720 7.33 20.17 -0.79
N ALA A 721 7.85 20.85 -1.84
CA ALA A 721 7.35 20.70 -3.20
C ALA A 721 7.48 19.25 -3.71
N ARG A 722 8.54 18.53 -3.36
CA ARG A 722 8.73 17.12 -3.69
C ARG A 722 7.79 16.20 -2.90
N ARG A 723 7.49 16.51 -1.63
CA ARG A 723 6.46 15.85 -0.81
C ARG A 723 5.06 16.09 -1.38
N HIS A 724 4.71 17.32 -1.75
CA HIS A 724 3.44 17.64 -2.42
C HIS A 724 3.33 16.96 -3.79
N LYS A 725 4.40 16.95 -4.61
CA LYS A 725 4.40 16.27 -5.92
C LYS A 725 4.34 14.75 -5.80
N ALA A 726 4.91 14.16 -4.74
CA ALA A 726 4.69 12.76 -4.42
C ALA A 726 3.24 12.49 -3.97
N ALA A 727 2.69 13.35 -3.10
CA ALA A 727 1.31 13.26 -2.64
C ALA A 727 0.30 13.37 -3.80
N THR A 728 0.47 14.31 -4.73
CA THR A 728 -0.44 14.43 -5.89
C THR A 728 -0.32 13.26 -6.86
N VAL A 729 0.87 12.70 -7.08
CA VAL A 729 1.04 11.47 -7.87
C VAL A 729 0.35 10.27 -7.19
N ILE A 730 0.46 10.15 -5.86
CA ILE A 730 -0.24 9.11 -5.09
C ILE A 730 -1.76 9.33 -5.15
N GLN A 731 -2.24 10.55 -4.95
CA GLN A 731 -3.67 10.90 -5.04
C GLN A 731 -4.24 10.62 -6.43
N GLN A 732 -3.54 10.98 -7.51
CA GLN A 732 -3.94 10.67 -8.88
C GLN A 732 -3.96 9.16 -9.15
N ALA A 733 -2.97 8.41 -8.65
CA ALA A 733 -2.94 6.95 -8.76
C ALA A 733 -4.10 6.30 -8.00
N VAL A 734 -4.41 6.78 -6.79
CA VAL A 734 -5.54 6.32 -5.97
C VAL A 734 -6.88 6.69 -6.61
N GLN A 735 -7.06 7.92 -7.10
CA GLN A 735 -8.25 8.34 -7.83
C GLN A 735 -8.46 7.48 -9.09
N LYS A 736 -7.40 7.23 -9.88
CA LYS A 736 -7.47 6.36 -11.06
C LYS A 736 -7.82 4.91 -10.69
N PHE A 737 -7.25 4.38 -9.62
CA PHE A 737 -7.59 3.05 -9.09
C PHE A 737 -9.04 2.97 -8.61
N LEU A 738 -9.51 3.97 -7.85
CA LEU A 738 -10.89 4.04 -7.36
C LEU A 738 -11.90 4.21 -8.50
N LEU A 739 -11.57 5.00 -9.52
CA LEU A 739 -12.40 5.17 -10.72
C LEU A 739 -12.48 3.87 -11.52
N LEU A 740 -11.36 3.18 -11.77
CA LEU A 740 -11.36 1.85 -12.40
C LEU A 740 -12.11 0.80 -11.55
N ARG A 741 -12.01 0.86 -10.22
CA ARG A 741 -12.75 -0.02 -9.30
C ARG A 741 -14.24 0.32 -9.21
N ARG A 742 -14.64 1.59 -9.42
CA ARG A 742 -16.04 2.01 -9.60
C ARG A 742 -16.56 1.53 -10.96
N GLN A 743 -15.81 1.72 -12.03
CA GLN A 743 -16.16 1.26 -13.38
C GLN A 743 -16.33 -0.26 -13.43
N LYS A 744 -15.40 -1.05 -12.83
CA LYS A 744 -15.57 -2.50 -12.71
C LYS A 744 -16.80 -2.90 -11.89
N ARG A 745 -17.09 -2.23 -10.77
CA ARG A 745 -18.33 -2.47 -10.00
C ARG A 745 -19.59 -2.13 -10.80
N VAL A 746 -19.59 -1.04 -11.56
CA VAL A 746 -20.71 -0.67 -12.45
C VAL A 746 -20.86 -1.69 -13.58
N GLN A 747 -19.78 -2.12 -14.23
CA GLN A 747 -19.84 -3.18 -15.26
C GLN A 747 -20.33 -4.52 -14.70
N GLN A 748 -19.87 -4.93 -13.51
CA GLN A 748 -20.39 -6.12 -12.83
C GLN A 748 -21.85 -5.95 -12.42
N GLY A 749 -22.27 -4.76 -11.99
CA GLY A 749 -23.66 -4.41 -11.72
C GLY A 749 -24.54 -4.50 -12.96
N ILE A 750 -24.10 -3.94 -14.09
CA ILE A 750 -24.78 -4.02 -15.39
C ILE A 750 -24.85 -5.48 -15.87
N LEU A 751 -23.78 -6.27 -15.75
CA LEU A 751 -23.80 -7.69 -16.11
C LEU A 751 -24.76 -8.49 -15.23
N LYS A 752 -24.79 -8.24 -13.92
CA LYS A 752 -25.77 -8.83 -13.00
C LYS A 752 -27.20 -8.41 -13.34
N ALA A 753 -27.46 -7.12 -13.58
CA ALA A 753 -28.77 -6.60 -13.96
C ALA A 753 -29.24 -7.19 -15.30
N GLN A 754 -28.36 -7.27 -16.31
CA GLN A 754 -28.68 -7.92 -17.58
C GLN A 754 -28.90 -9.43 -17.43
N ALA A 755 -28.17 -10.13 -16.55
CA ALA A 755 -28.40 -11.55 -16.29
C ALA A 755 -29.72 -11.78 -15.54
N LEU A 756 -30.04 -10.95 -14.55
CA LEU A 756 -31.32 -10.94 -13.83
C LEU A 756 -32.48 -10.62 -14.78
N TRP A 757 -32.31 -9.67 -15.69
CA TRP A 757 -33.30 -9.30 -16.71
C TRP A 757 -33.50 -10.40 -17.76
N ARG A 758 -32.41 -10.95 -18.34
CA ARG A 758 -32.49 -12.12 -19.23
C ARG A 758 -33.20 -13.29 -18.54
N GLY A 759 -32.89 -13.54 -17.27
CA GLY A 759 -33.58 -14.53 -16.45
C GLY A 759 -35.05 -14.19 -16.17
N HIS A 760 -35.39 -12.92 -15.97
CA HIS A 760 -36.77 -12.46 -15.79
C HIS A 760 -37.58 -12.61 -17.09
N CYS A 761 -37.06 -12.18 -18.24
CA CYS A 761 -37.70 -12.38 -19.55
C CYS A 761 -37.86 -13.87 -19.88
N SER A 762 -36.83 -14.69 -19.62
CA SER A 762 -36.91 -16.14 -19.77
C SER A 762 -38.01 -16.75 -18.90
N ARG A 763 -38.08 -16.38 -17.62
CA ARG A 763 -39.17 -16.79 -16.72
C ARG A 763 -40.55 -16.33 -17.22
N ARG A 764 -40.71 -15.05 -17.57
CA ARG A 764 -41.97 -14.48 -18.07
C ARG A 764 -42.51 -15.15 -19.35
N LEU A 765 -41.65 -15.84 -20.09
CA LEU A 765 -42.01 -16.56 -21.32
C LEU A 765 -42.09 -18.10 -21.16
N ASN A 766 -41.56 -18.68 -20.08
CA ASN A 766 -41.42 -20.14 -19.93
C ASN A 766 -41.87 -20.69 -18.55
N ASP A 767 -42.38 -19.85 -17.65
CA ASP A 767 -42.79 -20.25 -16.30
C ASP A 767 -44.10 -21.06 -16.26
N ASN A 768 -44.01 -22.36 -16.56
CA ASN A 768 -45.06 -23.32 -16.23
C ASN A 768 -45.18 -23.51 -14.69
N PRO A 769 -46.40 -23.66 -14.11
CA PRO A 769 -46.58 -23.87 -12.67
C PRO A 769 -45.77 -25.04 -12.07
N LYS A 770 -45.46 -26.10 -12.84
CA LYS A 770 -44.54 -27.17 -12.41
C LYS A 770 -43.14 -26.65 -12.11
N ILE A 771 -42.61 -25.75 -12.95
CA ILE A 771 -41.28 -25.13 -12.81
C ILE A 771 -41.28 -24.07 -11.69
N VAL A 772 -42.42 -23.43 -11.42
CA VAL A 772 -42.59 -22.52 -10.26
C VAL A 772 -42.56 -23.32 -8.96
N LYS A 773 -43.34 -24.40 -8.84
CA LYS A 773 -43.31 -25.31 -7.68
C LYS A 773 -41.92 -25.92 -7.46
N LEU A 774 -41.21 -26.31 -8.53
CA LEU A 774 -39.83 -26.82 -8.45
C LEU A 774 -38.85 -25.79 -7.86
N ARG A 775 -38.93 -24.51 -8.29
CA ARG A 775 -38.10 -23.43 -7.73
C ARG A 775 -38.45 -23.09 -6.28
N HIS A 776 -39.72 -23.18 -5.90
CA HIS A 776 -40.11 -22.99 -4.50
C HIS A 776 -39.49 -24.09 -3.62
N ARG A 777 -39.64 -25.37 -4.00
CA ARG A 777 -38.97 -26.49 -3.32
C ARG A 777 -37.45 -26.29 -3.24
N LEU A 778 -36.81 -25.90 -4.35
CA LEU A 778 -35.36 -25.66 -4.38
C LEU A 778 -34.93 -24.53 -3.43
N ARG A 779 -35.71 -23.44 -3.34
CA ARG A 779 -35.45 -22.34 -2.38
C ARG A 779 -35.57 -22.79 -0.94
N VAL A 780 -36.62 -23.55 -0.59
CA VAL A 780 -36.81 -24.09 0.76
C VAL A 780 -35.62 -24.99 1.14
N VAL A 781 -35.23 -25.92 0.26
CA VAL A 781 -34.05 -26.77 0.47
C VAL A 781 -32.76 -25.95 0.57
N THR A 782 -32.54 -24.95 -0.30
CA THR A 782 -31.34 -24.10 -0.24
C THR A 782 -31.27 -23.26 1.05
N ALA A 783 -32.42 -22.93 1.65
CA ALA A 783 -32.49 -22.21 2.92
C ALA A 783 -32.26 -23.10 4.15
N SER A 784 -32.50 -24.42 4.04
CA SER A 784 -32.30 -25.39 5.13
C SER A 784 -30.97 -26.15 5.08
N VAL A 785 -30.21 -26.05 3.96
CA VAL A 785 -28.90 -26.71 3.79
C VAL A 785 -27.85 -26.11 4.73
N ARG A 786 -27.25 -26.97 5.56
CA ARG A 786 -26.14 -26.65 6.47
C ARG A 786 -24.80 -26.92 5.78
N GLU A 787 -23.69 -26.51 6.40
CA GLU A 787 -22.34 -26.79 5.88
C GLU A 787 -22.02 -28.30 5.86
N GLU A 788 -22.57 -29.08 6.80
CA GLU A 788 -22.45 -30.55 6.84
C GLU A 788 -23.16 -31.25 5.66
N ASP A 789 -24.23 -30.66 5.10
CA ASP A 789 -24.97 -31.22 3.96
C ASP A 789 -24.20 -31.14 2.63
N LYS A 790 -23.10 -30.38 2.57
CA LYS A 790 -22.25 -30.33 1.37
C LYS A 790 -21.65 -31.70 1.10
N LEU A 791 -21.75 -32.16 -0.14
CA LEU A 791 -21.39 -33.52 -0.55
C LEU A 791 -20.06 -34.02 0.05
N CYS A 792 -18.97 -33.26 -0.08
CA CYS A 792 -17.67 -33.63 0.50
C CYS A 792 -17.67 -33.76 2.03
N ASN A 793 -18.36 -32.88 2.75
CA ASN A 793 -18.42 -32.89 4.21
C ASN A 793 -19.28 -34.06 4.69
N LYS A 794 -20.40 -34.31 3.99
CA LYS A 794 -21.26 -35.47 4.23
C LYS A 794 -20.56 -36.80 3.92
N THR A 795 -19.72 -36.85 2.88
CA THR A 795 -18.82 -37.99 2.61
C THR A 795 -17.88 -38.21 3.79
N SER A 796 -17.16 -37.18 4.27
CA SER A 796 -16.23 -37.34 5.40
C SER A 796 -16.91 -37.80 6.69
N SER A 797 -18.10 -37.27 7.02
CA SER A 797 -18.89 -37.73 8.18
C SER A 797 -19.37 -39.18 8.01
N ALA A 798 -19.81 -39.56 6.80
CA ALA A 798 -20.22 -40.94 6.53
C ALA A 798 -19.03 -41.92 6.51
N LEU A 799 -17.82 -41.49 6.14
CA LEU A 799 -16.61 -42.29 6.27
C LEU A 799 -16.22 -42.50 7.74
N ASP A 800 -16.22 -41.47 8.59
CA ASP A 800 -16.00 -41.64 10.04
C ASP A 800 -17.03 -42.60 10.64
N TYR A 801 -18.32 -42.43 10.32
CA TYR A 801 -19.37 -43.34 10.77
C TYR A 801 -19.16 -44.80 10.30
N LEU A 802 -18.77 -45.02 9.04
CA LEU A 802 -18.52 -46.36 8.49
C LEU A 802 -17.29 -47.04 9.10
N LEU A 803 -16.21 -46.28 9.35
CA LEU A 803 -14.94 -46.81 9.85
C LEU A 803 -14.93 -47.01 11.37
N ARG A 804 -15.71 -46.22 12.12
CA ARG A 804 -15.61 -46.12 13.58
C ARG A 804 -16.76 -46.78 14.36
N TYR A 805 -17.98 -46.82 13.79
CA TYR A 805 -19.17 -47.26 14.52
C TYR A 805 -19.61 -48.67 14.09
N LYS A 806 -19.79 -49.57 15.06
CA LYS A 806 -20.24 -50.96 14.84
C LYS A 806 -21.77 -51.12 14.79
N HIS A 807 -22.53 -50.05 15.07
CA HIS A 807 -23.99 -50.10 15.14
C HIS A 807 -24.64 -50.05 13.75
N PHE A 808 -25.51 -51.01 13.48
CA PHE A 808 -26.09 -51.27 12.17
C PHE A 808 -26.82 -50.08 11.54
N SER A 809 -27.54 -49.28 12.35
CA SER A 809 -28.27 -48.09 11.92
C SER A 809 -27.36 -47.00 11.34
N TYR A 810 -26.26 -46.69 12.02
CA TYR A 810 -25.28 -45.70 11.58
C TYR A 810 -24.50 -46.18 10.36
N ILE A 811 -24.14 -47.48 10.30
CA ILE A 811 -23.51 -48.09 9.12
C ILE A 811 -24.44 -47.98 7.90
N LEU A 812 -25.71 -48.33 8.03
CA LEU A 812 -26.68 -48.27 6.94
C LEU A 812 -26.91 -46.83 6.45
N GLU A 813 -26.99 -45.85 7.36
CA GLU A 813 -27.12 -44.43 6.97
C GLU A 813 -25.83 -43.88 6.35
N ALA A 814 -24.65 -44.27 6.86
CA ALA A 814 -23.38 -43.94 6.22
C ALA A 814 -23.33 -44.47 4.78
N LEU A 815 -23.67 -45.74 4.55
CA LEU A 815 -23.64 -46.36 3.22
C LEU A 815 -24.62 -45.69 2.23
N LYS A 816 -25.82 -45.26 2.64
CA LYS A 816 -26.72 -44.47 1.78
C LYS A 816 -26.06 -43.16 1.31
N ASN A 817 -25.41 -42.46 2.22
CA ASN A 817 -24.78 -41.17 1.93
C ASN A 817 -23.51 -41.36 1.08
N LEU A 818 -22.73 -42.42 1.30
CA LEU A 818 -21.58 -42.80 0.46
C LEU A 818 -21.99 -43.29 -0.93
N GLU A 819 -23.10 -44.02 -1.07
CA GLU A 819 -23.66 -44.39 -2.38
C GLU A 819 -23.99 -43.13 -3.18
N THR A 820 -24.71 -42.18 -2.58
CA THR A 820 -25.07 -40.93 -3.26
C THR A 820 -23.87 -40.04 -3.53
N ALA A 821 -22.85 -40.02 -2.66
CA ALA A 821 -21.60 -39.31 -2.91
C ALA A 821 -20.79 -39.91 -4.07
N THR A 822 -20.56 -41.23 -4.05
CA THR A 822 -19.83 -41.95 -5.10
C THR A 822 -20.60 -41.99 -6.43
N ARG A 823 -21.92 -41.84 -6.45
CA ARG A 823 -22.68 -41.69 -7.70
C ARG A 823 -22.53 -40.30 -8.34
N LEU A 824 -22.16 -39.28 -7.56
CA LEU A 824 -22.23 -37.87 -7.98
C LEU A 824 -20.89 -37.14 -8.11
N SER A 825 -19.79 -37.65 -7.54
CA SER A 825 -18.47 -36.97 -7.55
C SER A 825 -17.30 -37.97 -7.65
N PRO A 826 -16.38 -37.82 -8.64
CA PRO A 826 -15.15 -38.60 -8.69
C PRO A 826 -14.23 -38.33 -7.49
N GLU A 827 -14.23 -37.09 -6.97
CA GLU A 827 -13.43 -36.71 -5.80
C GLU A 827 -13.91 -37.41 -4.51
N CYS A 828 -15.19 -37.80 -4.46
CA CYS A 828 -15.73 -38.62 -3.37
C CYS A 828 -15.42 -40.11 -3.57
N CYS A 829 -15.25 -40.59 -4.80
CA CYS A 829 -14.74 -41.93 -5.09
C CYS A 829 -13.28 -42.08 -4.67
N GLU A 830 -12.42 -41.12 -5.07
CA GLU A 830 -11.00 -41.08 -4.71
C GLU A 830 -10.84 -41.04 -3.18
N ARG A 831 -11.55 -40.15 -2.48
CA ARG A 831 -11.50 -40.05 -1.00
C ARG A 831 -11.98 -41.30 -0.27
N LEU A 832 -12.97 -42.03 -0.80
CA LEU A 832 -13.42 -43.28 -0.19
C LEU A 832 -12.32 -44.35 -0.28
N VAL A 833 -11.66 -44.47 -1.43
CA VAL A 833 -10.51 -45.37 -1.61
C VAL A 833 -9.33 -44.96 -0.71
N GLU A 834 -8.97 -43.68 -0.68
CA GLU A 834 -7.91 -43.13 0.20
C GLU A 834 -8.13 -43.44 1.69
N SER A 835 -9.40 -43.53 2.13
CA SER A 835 -9.76 -43.83 3.52
C SER A 835 -9.71 -45.33 3.89
N GLY A 836 -9.37 -46.23 2.95
CA GLY A 836 -9.36 -47.67 3.17
C GLY A 836 -10.75 -48.31 3.32
N ALA A 837 -11.83 -47.52 3.20
CA ALA A 837 -13.20 -47.98 3.42
C ALA A 837 -13.65 -49.12 2.50
N THR A 838 -13.01 -49.31 1.33
CA THR A 838 -13.29 -50.45 0.44
C THR A 838 -13.14 -51.80 1.16
N ASN A 839 -12.12 -51.96 2.01
CA ASN A 839 -11.90 -53.18 2.79
C ASN A 839 -13.05 -53.40 3.79
N VAL A 840 -13.49 -52.35 4.48
CA VAL A 840 -14.62 -52.39 5.42
C VAL A 840 -15.92 -52.74 4.69
N ILE A 841 -16.13 -52.22 3.48
CA ILE A 841 -17.31 -52.54 2.65
C ILE A 841 -17.33 -54.03 2.26
N PHE A 842 -16.20 -54.61 1.83
CA PHE A 842 -16.10 -56.05 1.56
C PHE A 842 -16.29 -56.90 2.83
N THR A 843 -15.74 -56.48 3.97
CA THR A 843 -15.99 -57.14 5.27
C THR A 843 -17.46 -57.11 5.67
N LEU A 844 -18.15 -55.98 5.49
CA LEU A 844 -19.60 -55.88 5.74
C LEU A 844 -20.40 -56.80 4.80
N ILE A 845 -20.02 -56.92 3.53
CA ILE A 845 -20.65 -57.87 2.59
C ILE A 845 -20.50 -59.32 3.07
N ARG A 846 -19.32 -59.70 3.58
CA ARG A 846 -19.06 -61.05 4.13
C ARG A 846 -19.96 -61.34 5.34
N CYS A 847 -19.97 -60.43 6.32
CA CYS A 847 -20.70 -60.55 7.58
C CYS A 847 -22.24 -60.41 7.45
N CYS A 848 -22.75 -59.74 6.41
CA CYS A 848 -24.18 -59.53 6.24
C CYS A 848 -24.92 -60.78 5.71
N ASN A 849 -25.99 -61.16 6.40
CA ASN A 849 -26.83 -62.32 6.09
C ASN A 849 -28.05 -61.97 5.20
N ARG A 850 -28.98 -62.91 5.00
CA ARG A 850 -30.19 -62.71 4.17
C ARG A 850 -31.30 -61.84 4.81
N SER A 851 -31.12 -61.32 6.02
CA SER A 851 -32.14 -60.44 6.65
C SER A 851 -32.33 -59.13 5.89
N VAL A 852 -33.51 -58.50 6.00
CA VAL A 852 -33.85 -57.28 5.24
C VAL A 852 -32.85 -56.12 5.50
N PRO A 853 -32.42 -55.82 6.74
CA PRO A 853 -31.41 -54.78 6.97
C PRO A 853 -30.04 -55.12 6.35
N CYS A 854 -29.62 -56.39 6.45
CA CYS A 854 -28.39 -56.89 5.82
C CYS A 854 -28.44 -56.80 4.29
N MET A 855 -29.59 -57.09 3.66
CA MET A 855 -29.78 -56.87 2.23
C MET A 855 -29.71 -55.39 1.84
N ASP A 856 -30.22 -54.47 2.66
CA ASP A 856 -30.10 -53.05 2.37
C ASP A 856 -28.64 -52.58 2.49
N VAL A 857 -27.90 -53.00 3.53
CA VAL A 857 -26.45 -52.77 3.65
C VAL A 857 -25.70 -53.33 2.44
N ILE A 858 -25.94 -54.59 2.05
CA ILE A 858 -25.33 -55.21 0.87
C ILE A 858 -25.69 -54.44 -0.41
N THR A 859 -26.94 -53.99 -0.56
CA THR A 859 -27.39 -53.25 -1.75
C THR A 859 -26.63 -51.93 -1.91
N PHE A 860 -26.47 -51.15 -0.84
CA PHE A 860 -25.67 -49.91 -0.89
C PHE A 860 -24.18 -50.21 -1.04
N SER A 861 -23.65 -51.24 -0.37
CA SER A 861 -22.25 -51.68 -0.49
C SER A 861 -21.87 -52.05 -1.92
N ILE A 862 -22.62 -52.94 -2.59
CA ILE A 862 -22.36 -53.29 -4.00
C ILE A 862 -22.52 -52.06 -4.89
N GLN A 863 -23.53 -51.21 -4.65
CA GLN A 863 -23.73 -50.00 -5.45
C GLN A 863 -22.55 -49.03 -5.34
N ILE A 864 -21.96 -48.87 -4.15
CA ILE A 864 -20.71 -48.11 -3.96
C ILE A 864 -19.57 -48.74 -4.76
N LEU A 865 -19.30 -50.04 -4.57
CA LEU A 865 -18.22 -50.74 -5.30
C LEU A 865 -18.41 -50.67 -6.82
N LEU A 866 -19.66 -50.71 -7.30
CA LEU A 866 -20.02 -50.53 -8.71
C LEU A 866 -19.79 -49.09 -9.19
N ASN A 867 -20.10 -48.08 -8.38
CA ASN A 867 -19.82 -46.67 -8.68
C ASN A 867 -18.29 -46.41 -8.77
N LEU A 868 -17.51 -46.98 -7.84
CA LEU A 868 -16.04 -46.97 -7.87
C LEU A 868 -15.49 -47.69 -9.10
N SER A 869 -16.03 -48.86 -9.46
CA SER A 869 -15.58 -49.66 -10.60
C SER A 869 -15.96 -49.07 -11.95
N LYS A 870 -17.05 -48.30 -12.04
CA LYS A 870 -17.37 -47.47 -13.21
C LYS A 870 -16.33 -46.36 -13.44
N TYR A 871 -15.47 -46.05 -12.48
CA TYR A 871 -14.45 -44.99 -12.58
C TYR A 871 -13.02 -45.57 -12.64
N HIS A 872 -12.36 -45.35 -13.77
CA HIS A 872 -11.06 -45.97 -14.12
C HIS A 872 -9.91 -45.77 -13.13
N LYS A 873 -9.92 -44.73 -12.28
CA LYS A 873 -8.89 -44.56 -11.23
C LYS A 873 -9.13 -45.47 -10.01
N THR A 874 -10.38 -45.75 -9.69
CA THR A 874 -10.77 -46.43 -8.44
C THR A 874 -11.13 -47.90 -8.63
N ILE A 875 -11.24 -48.37 -9.87
CA ILE A 875 -11.50 -49.78 -10.19
C ILE A 875 -10.40 -50.73 -9.67
N GLU A 876 -9.14 -50.32 -9.71
CA GLU A 876 -8.03 -51.15 -9.20
C GLU A 876 -8.19 -51.42 -7.71
N ALA A 877 -8.38 -50.38 -6.90
CA ALA A 877 -8.57 -50.50 -5.46
C ALA A 877 -9.87 -51.22 -5.01
N VAL A 878 -10.72 -51.66 -5.96
CA VAL A 878 -11.83 -52.60 -5.71
C VAL A 878 -11.44 -54.04 -6.07
N TYR A 879 -10.56 -54.22 -7.06
CA TYR A 879 -10.01 -55.52 -7.44
C TYR A 879 -8.97 -56.03 -6.42
N SER A 880 -7.97 -55.22 -6.08
CA SER A 880 -6.85 -55.58 -5.19
C SER A 880 -7.22 -55.73 -3.70
N VAL A 881 -8.51 -55.68 -3.35
CA VAL A 881 -8.98 -56.11 -2.02
C VAL A 881 -8.86 -57.63 -1.92
N GLU A 882 -8.22 -58.11 -0.86
CA GLU A 882 -8.04 -59.54 -0.59
C GLU A 882 -9.38 -60.30 -0.69
N ASN A 883 -9.40 -61.41 -1.43
CA ASN A 883 -10.57 -62.26 -1.64
C ASN A 883 -11.81 -61.52 -2.23
N SER A 884 -11.61 -60.42 -2.98
CA SER A 884 -12.67 -59.64 -3.64
C SER A 884 -13.56 -60.50 -4.55
N VAL A 885 -12.95 -61.25 -5.47
CA VAL A 885 -13.63 -62.11 -6.45
C VAL A 885 -14.44 -63.22 -5.77
N GLU A 886 -13.82 -63.98 -4.85
CA GLU A 886 -14.53 -65.03 -4.09
C GLU A 886 -15.70 -64.45 -3.29
N THR A 887 -15.55 -63.27 -2.71
CA THR A 887 -16.65 -62.61 -1.98
C THR A 887 -17.82 -62.26 -2.90
N LEU A 888 -17.58 -61.91 -4.16
CA LEU A 888 -18.63 -61.68 -5.15
C LEU A 888 -19.26 -62.99 -5.64
N LEU A 889 -18.47 -64.06 -5.80
CA LEU A 889 -18.98 -65.39 -6.15
C LEU A 889 -19.82 -65.99 -5.02
N ASP A 890 -19.45 -65.77 -3.76
CA ASP A 890 -20.25 -66.10 -2.59
C ASP A 890 -21.56 -65.31 -2.57
N LEU A 891 -21.51 -64.04 -2.95
CA LEU A 891 -22.68 -63.16 -3.00
C LEU A 891 -23.67 -63.58 -4.09
N LEU A 892 -23.17 -63.94 -5.27
CA LEU A 892 -23.97 -64.53 -6.35
C LEU A 892 -24.60 -65.86 -5.91
N GLN A 893 -23.81 -66.74 -5.29
CA GLN A 893 -24.30 -68.01 -4.75
C GLN A 893 -25.34 -67.79 -3.63
N ARG A 894 -25.19 -66.74 -2.81
CA ARG A 894 -26.07 -66.36 -1.68
C ARG A 894 -27.38 -65.70 -2.13
N TYR A 895 -27.43 -65.01 -3.29
CA TYR A 895 -28.60 -64.25 -3.74
C TYR A 895 -29.25 -64.74 -5.05
N ARG A 896 -28.87 -65.93 -5.55
CA ARG A 896 -29.48 -66.58 -6.74
C ARG A 896 -30.98 -66.97 -6.64
N GLU A 897 -31.68 -66.68 -5.54
CA GLU A 897 -32.92 -67.41 -5.17
C GLU A 897 -34.23 -66.59 -5.17
N LYS A 898 -35.22 -67.15 -5.90
CA LYS A 898 -36.68 -67.13 -5.65
C LYS A 898 -37.42 -65.77 -5.70
N ALA A 899 -37.79 -65.34 -6.91
CA ALA A 899 -38.89 -64.40 -7.13
C ALA A 899 -40.23 -64.92 -6.53
N GLY A 900 -40.95 -64.05 -5.82
CA GLY A 900 -42.26 -64.33 -5.22
C GLY A 900 -42.68 -63.28 -4.20
N ASP A 901 -41.79 -62.93 -3.27
CA ASP A 901 -41.98 -61.89 -2.26
C ASP A 901 -41.42 -60.53 -2.70
N LYS A 902 -41.89 -59.44 -2.06
CA LYS A 902 -41.27 -58.10 -2.15
C LYS A 902 -39.79 -58.09 -1.70
N VAL A 903 -39.40 -59.09 -0.92
CA VAL A 903 -38.01 -59.36 -0.50
C VAL A 903 -37.14 -59.80 -1.68
N ALA A 904 -37.72 -60.50 -2.67
CA ALA A 904 -36.99 -61.08 -3.79
C ALA A 904 -36.51 -60.04 -4.81
N GLU A 905 -37.21 -58.92 -4.99
CA GLU A 905 -36.76 -57.84 -5.88
C GLU A 905 -35.44 -57.21 -5.39
N LYS A 906 -35.26 -57.08 -4.07
CA LYS A 906 -33.97 -56.67 -3.48
C LYS A 906 -32.88 -57.70 -3.75
N GLY A 907 -33.17 -59.00 -3.51
CA GLY A 907 -32.23 -60.09 -3.79
C GLY A 907 -31.81 -60.18 -5.26
N GLY A 908 -32.75 -60.03 -6.19
CA GLY A 908 -32.47 -59.97 -7.63
C GLY A 908 -31.61 -58.77 -8.02
N SER A 909 -31.85 -57.60 -7.42
CA SER A 909 -31.02 -56.40 -7.64
C SER A 909 -29.59 -56.58 -7.10
N ILE A 910 -29.43 -57.27 -5.96
CA ILE A 910 -28.13 -57.66 -5.41
C ILE A 910 -27.39 -58.59 -6.39
N PHE A 911 -28.06 -59.63 -6.89
CA PHE A 911 -27.47 -60.60 -7.83
C PHE A 911 -27.02 -59.95 -9.14
N THR A 912 -27.87 -59.12 -9.78
CA THR A 912 -27.51 -58.46 -11.04
C THR A 912 -26.38 -57.46 -10.86
N LYS A 913 -26.39 -56.66 -9.78
CA LYS A 913 -25.31 -55.72 -9.48
C LYS A 913 -23.98 -56.41 -9.13
N ALA A 914 -24.02 -57.56 -8.47
CA ALA A 914 -22.82 -58.37 -8.23
C ALA A 914 -22.25 -58.95 -9.54
N CYS A 915 -23.10 -59.45 -10.45
CA CYS A 915 -22.69 -59.84 -11.80
C CYS A 915 -22.05 -58.66 -12.56
N PHE A 916 -22.66 -57.48 -12.51
CA PHE A 916 -22.13 -56.27 -13.12
C PHE A 916 -20.77 -55.86 -12.56
N LEU A 917 -20.62 -55.89 -11.24
CA LEU A 917 -19.37 -55.55 -10.58
C LEU A 917 -18.27 -56.52 -10.98
N LEU A 918 -18.53 -57.83 -10.95
CA LEU A 918 -17.59 -58.85 -11.38
C LEU A 918 -17.20 -58.69 -12.87
N ALA A 919 -18.18 -58.51 -13.76
CA ALA A 919 -17.94 -58.28 -15.19
C ALA A 919 -17.28 -56.92 -15.52
N LEU A 920 -17.31 -55.93 -14.62
CA LEU A 920 -16.52 -54.69 -14.74
C LEU A 920 -15.08 -54.90 -14.30
N LEU A 921 -14.85 -55.55 -13.16
CA LEU A 921 -13.50 -55.83 -12.64
C LEU A 921 -12.70 -56.69 -13.63
N LEU A 922 -13.36 -57.65 -14.30
CA LEU A 922 -12.78 -58.57 -15.27
C LEU A 922 -12.68 -58.03 -16.71
N GLN A 923 -12.94 -56.73 -16.97
CA GLN A 923 -12.73 -56.18 -18.33
C GLN A 923 -11.26 -56.09 -18.74
N ASP A 924 -10.34 -56.15 -17.78
CA ASP A 924 -8.93 -56.29 -18.08
C ASP A 924 -8.58 -57.75 -18.41
N LYS A 925 -7.84 -57.94 -19.50
CA LYS A 925 -7.37 -59.25 -19.94
C LYS A 925 -6.41 -59.88 -18.92
N GLN A 926 -5.59 -59.07 -18.24
CA GLN A 926 -4.65 -59.59 -17.22
C GLN A 926 -5.42 -60.22 -16.05
N ARG A 927 -6.37 -59.49 -15.47
CA ARG A 927 -7.24 -59.96 -14.38
C ARG A 927 -8.10 -61.17 -14.77
N THR A 928 -8.54 -61.24 -16.02
CA THR A 928 -9.25 -62.42 -16.56
C THR A 928 -8.35 -63.67 -16.55
N GLU A 929 -7.08 -63.57 -16.97
CA GLU A 929 -6.15 -64.70 -16.95
C GLU A 929 -5.57 -65.02 -15.55
N GLU A 930 -5.65 -64.08 -14.60
CA GLU A 930 -5.43 -64.36 -13.17
C GLU A 930 -6.59 -65.17 -12.59
N VAL A 931 -7.84 -64.70 -12.76
CA VAL A 931 -9.03 -65.31 -12.15
C VAL A 931 -9.35 -66.69 -12.75
N LYS A 932 -8.97 -66.95 -14.01
CA LYS A 932 -9.02 -68.30 -14.60
C LYS A 932 -8.11 -69.33 -13.91
N LYS A 933 -7.05 -68.90 -13.23
CA LYS A 933 -6.11 -69.77 -12.51
C LYS A 933 -6.56 -70.08 -11.08
N LEU A 934 -7.58 -69.39 -10.57
CA LEU A 934 -8.13 -69.64 -9.24
C LEU A 934 -8.94 -70.96 -9.26
N PRO A 935 -8.66 -71.90 -8.34
CA PRO A 935 -9.28 -73.21 -8.36
C PRO A 935 -10.80 -73.11 -8.16
N LYS A 936 -11.56 -73.90 -8.91
CA LYS A 936 -13.03 -74.03 -8.84
C LYS A 936 -13.84 -72.77 -9.26
N VAL A 937 -13.22 -71.63 -9.57
CA VAL A 937 -13.96 -70.40 -9.96
C VAL A 937 -14.83 -70.61 -11.21
N LEU A 938 -14.29 -71.28 -12.23
CA LEU A 938 -15.03 -71.55 -13.46
C LEU A 938 -16.22 -72.49 -13.20
N ASP A 939 -16.03 -73.54 -12.38
CA ASP A 939 -17.08 -74.47 -11.98
C ASP A 939 -18.18 -73.78 -11.16
N ARG A 940 -17.80 -72.88 -10.24
CA ARG A 940 -18.74 -72.04 -9.48
C ARG A 940 -19.61 -71.20 -10.41
N ILE A 941 -19.02 -70.50 -11.38
CA ILE A 941 -19.74 -69.63 -12.32
C ILE A 941 -20.64 -70.44 -13.25
N HIS A 942 -20.15 -71.55 -13.79
CA HIS A 942 -20.93 -72.42 -14.68
C HIS A 942 -22.08 -73.13 -13.92
N SER A 943 -21.89 -73.50 -12.65
CA SER A 943 -22.95 -74.00 -11.76
C SER A 943 -24.01 -72.94 -11.47
N ILE A 944 -23.61 -71.71 -11.13
CA ILE A 944 -24.53 -70.56 -10.97
C ILE A 944 -25.33 -70.34 -12.26
N TYR A 945 -24.68 -70.34 -13.43
CA TYR A 945 -25.37 -70.19 -14.71
C TYR A 945 -26.42 -71.28 -14.95
N ARG A 946 -26.08 -72.57 -14.83
CA ARG A 946 -27.05 -73.68 -15.01
C ARG A 946 -28.27 -73.51 -14.11
N LEU A 947 -28.05 -73.14 -12.84
CA LEU A 947 -29.13 -72.92 -11.87
C LEU A 947 -30.01 -71.72 -12.24
N THR A 948 -29.41 -70.58 -12.59
CA THR A 948 -30.14 -69.38 -13.04
C THR A 948 -30.90 -69.63 -14.35
N ALA A 949 -30.33 -70.36 -15.30
CA ALA A 949 -30.98 -70.72 -16.56
C ALA A 949 -32.19 -71.65 -16.36
N ARG A 950 -32.03 -72.72 -15.56
CA ARG A 950 -33.13 -73.63 -15.18
C ARG A 950 -34.25 -72.87 -14.46
N LYS A 951 -33.90 -71.94 -13.57
CA LYS A 951 -34.86 -71.09 -12.84
C LYS A 951 -35.58 -70.11 -13.78
N HIS A 952 -34.86 -69.44 -14.68
CA HIS A 952 -35.46 -68.54 -15.67
C HIS A 952 -36.46 -69.28 -16.57
N LYS A 953 -36.10 -70.48 -17.07
CA LYS A 953 -37.03 -71.33 -17.85
C LYS A 953 -38.33 -71.60 -17.10
N MET A 954 -38.24 -72.10 -15.86
CA MET A 954 -39.41 -72.39 -15.01
C MET A 954 -40.23 -71.13 -14.69
N ASP A 955 -39.60 -69.98 -14.48
CA ASP A 955 -40.32 -68.72 -14.26
C ASP A 955 -40.97 -68.19 -15.54
N THR A 956 -40.36 -68.36 -16.72
CA THR A 956 -41.02 -68.04 -18.00
C THR A 956 -42.24 -68.94 -18.23
N GLU A 957 -42.13 -70.24 -17.98
CA GLU A 957 -43.25 -71.19 -18.04
C GLU A 957 -44.38 -70.78 -17.07
N ARG A 958 -44.04 -70.43 -15.82
CA ARG A 958 -45.00 -69.90 -14.84
C ARG A 958 -45.63 -68.57 -15.28
N THR A 959 -44.89 -67.67 -15.94
CA THR A 959 -45.49 -66.44 -16.49
C THR A 959 -46.39 -66.71 -17.69
N ILE A 960 -46.07 -67.68 -18.55
CA ILE A 960 -46.92 -68.11 -19.67
C ILE A 960 -48.20 -68.75 -19.14
N ILE A 961 -48.13 -69.56 -18.07
CA ILE A 961 -49.32 -70.12 -17.41
C ILE A 961 -50.18 -69.00 -16.81
N LYS A 962 -49.59 -68.05 -16.06
CA LYS A 962 -50.33 -66.88 -15.55
C LYS A 962 -50.94 -66.03 -16.68
N GLN A 963 -50.20 -65.81 -17.77
CA GLN A 963 -50.69 -65.07 -18.93
C GLN A 963 -51.87 -65.79 -19.60
N LYS A 964 -51.80 -67.11 -19.78
CA LYS A 964 -52.93 -67.94 -20.25
C LYS A 964 -54.15 -67.83 -19.33
N MET A 965 -53.96 -67.86 -18.00
CA MET A 965 -55.04 -67.67 -17.02
C MET A 965 -55.63 -66.24 -17.01
N SER A 966 -54.91 -65.23 -17.49
CA SER A 966 -55.43 -63.85 -17.65
C SER A 966 -55.93 -63.52 -19.06
N ALA A 967 -55.50 -64.28 -20.08
CA ALA A 967 -55.87 -64.08 -21.48
C ALA A 967 -57.33 -64.43 -21.78
N SER A 968 -57.99 -65.17 -20.89
CA SER A 968 -59.44 -65.36 -20.86
C SER A 968 -60.24 -64.09 -20.56
N ILE A 969 -59.61 -63.02 -20.07
CA ILE A 969 -60.29 -61.79 -19.63
C ILE A 969 -59.86 -60.55 -20.43
N ASN A 970 -58.61 -60.46 -20.91
CA ASN A 970 -58.18 -59.33 -21.75
C ASN A 970 -57.18 -59.75 -22.85
N GLY A 971 -57.61 -59.61 -24.11
CA GLY A 971 -56.78 -59.91 -25.28
C GLY A 971 -55.80 -58.79 -25.63
N SER A 972 -54.55 -58.91 -25.19
CA SER A 972 -53.42 -58.19 -25.82
C SER A 972 -52.14 -59.00 -25.75
N PHE A 973 -51.49 -59.21 -26.89
CA PHE A 973 -50.16 -59.82 -26.98
C PHE A 973 -49.09 -58.74 -27.03
N PHE A 974 -48.16 -58.74 -26.07
CA PHE A 974 -47.01 -57.84 -26.06
C PHE A 974 -45.74 -58.60 -26.45
N VAL A 975 -45.14 -58.23 -27.59
CA VAL A 975 -43.87 -58.81 -28.06
C VAL A 975 -42.70 -58.20 -27.26
N PRO A 976 -41.79 -59.01 -26.67
CA PRO A 976 -40.63 -58.49 -25.95
C PRO A 976 -39.59 -57.91 -26.91
N VAL A 977 -39.10 -56.70 -26.60
CA VAL A 977 -38.13 -55.98 -27.45
C VAL A 977 -36.71 -56.49 -27.21
N THR A 978 -36.04 -56.93 -28.29
CA THR A 978 -34.63 -57.31 -28.27
C THR A 978 -33.73 -56.08 -28.19
N PHE A 979 -32.99 -55.92 -27.09
CA PHE A 979 -32.00 -54.85 -26.91
C PHE A 979 -30.61 -55.30 -27.39
N LEU A 980 -29.98 -54.49 -28.24
CA LEU A 980 -28.59 -54.67 -28.67
C LEU A 980 -27.61 -54.11 -27.61
N PHE A 981 -26.50 -54.83 -27.40
CA PHE A 981 -25.46 -54.47 -26.42
C PHE A 981 -24.51 -53.38 -26.93
N SER A 982 -23.94 -52.61 -25.99
CA SER A 982 -22.85 -51.65 -26.25
C SER A 982 -21.97 -51.51 -25.01
N PHE A 983 -20.75 -52.06 -25.06
CA PHE A 983 -19.82 -52.11 -23.91
C PHE A 983 -19.13 -50.75 -23.67
N ARG A 984 -19.91 -49.76 -23.22
CA ARG A 984 -19.41 -48.42 -22.82
C ARG A 984 -20.00 -47.97 -21.49
N PHE A 985 -19.43 -48.50 -20.42
CA PHE A 985 -19.75 -48.10 -19.05
C PHE A 985 -19.16 -46.72 -18.74
N ALA A 986 -19.93 -45.88 -18.06
CA ALA A 986 -19.51 -44.55 -17.64
C ALA A 986 -20.13 -44.21 -16.27
N PRO A 987 -19.44 -43.46 -15.40
CA PRO A 987 -19.99 -43.01 -14.13
C PRO A 987 -21.18 -42.06 -14.31
N ASP A 988 -22.03 -41.95 -13.28
CA ASP A 988 -23.31 -41.26 -13.42
C ASP A 988 -23.21 -39.75 -13.62
N TRP A 989 -22.13 -39.11 -13.14
CA TRP A 989 -21.82 -37.71 -13.44
C TRP A 989 -21.52 -37.43 -14.93
N VAL A 990 -21.28 -38.46 -15.74
CA VAL A 990 -21.09 -38.33 -17.19
C VAL A 990 -22.45 -38.30 -17.90
N LEU A 991 -22.99 -37.10 -18.09
CA LEU A 991 -24.30 -36.85 -18.70
C LEU A 991 -24.33 -37.07 -20.22
N ARG A 992 -24.27 -38.34 -20.65
CA ARG A 992 -24.57 -38.76 -22.04
C ARG A 992 -26.00 -39.29 -22.17
N ARG A 993 -26.55 -39.28 -23.39
CA ARG A 993 -27.85 -39.90 -23.71
C ARG A 993 -27.76 -41.42 -23.81
N ASP A 994 -26.57 -41.92 -24.11
CA ASP A 994 -26.27 -43.30 -24.49
C ASP A 994 -26.02 -44.21 -23.26
N LYS A 995 -26.56 -43.83 -22.09
CA LYS A 995 -26.44 -44.62 -20.86
C LYS A 995 -27.25 -45.90 -20.99
N LEU A 996 -26.57 -47.03 -20.87
CA LEU A 996 -27.22 -48.31 -20.59
C LEU A 996 -28.03 -48.20 -19.29
N LYS A 997 -29.25 -48.73 -19.32
CA LYS A 997 -29.98 -49.06 -18.09
C LYS A 997 -29.34 -50.30 -17.48
N ASP A 998 -29.30 -50.40 -16.16
CA ASP A 998 -28.85 -51.63 -15.50
C ASP A 998 -29.70 -52.81 -15.99
N ILE A 999 -29.06 -53.93 -16.35
CA ILE A 999 -29.74 -55.15 -16.79
C ILE A 999 -30.47 -55.74 -15.58
N VAL A 1000 -31.80 -55.67 -15.63
CA VAL A 1000 -32.71 -56.18 -14.58
C VAL A 1000 -32.81 -57.71 -14.62
N ASP A 1001 -32.49 -58.32 -15.76
CA ASP A 1001 -32.55 -59.76 -16.03
C ASP A 1001 -31.35 -60.52 -15.41
N PRO A 1002 -31.55 -61.40 -14.41
CA PRO A 1002 -30.48 -62.18 -13.79
C PRO A 1002 -29.76 -63.12 -14.75
N LEU A 1003 -30.44 -63.69 -15.76
CA LEU A 1003 -29.85 -64.64 -16.69
C LEU A 1003 -28.86 -63.92 -17.62
N ARG A 1004 -29.25 -62.78 -18.19
CA ARG A 1004 -28.34 -61.94 -18.99
C ARG A 1004 -27.17 -61.40 -18.17
N ALA A 1005 -27.39 -61.10 -16.89
CA ALA A 1005 -26.34 -60.61 -16.00
C ALA A 1005 -25.24 -61.67 -15.78
N ILE A 1006 -25.59 -62.94 -15.53
CA ILE A 1006 -24.59 -64.02 -15.38
C ILE A 1006 -23.97 -64.43 -16.73
N GLN A 1007 -24.74 -64.41 -17.83
CA GLN A 1007 -24.20 -64.61 -19.19
C GLN A 1007 -23.13 -63.57 -19.54
N MET A 1008 -23.30 -62.31 -19.12
CA MET A 1008 -22.30 -61.27 -19.33
C MET A 1008 -20.97 -61.58 -18.60
N VAL A 1009 -21.01 -62.13 -17.39
CA VAL A 1009 -19.81 -62.56 -16.62
C VAL A 1009 -19.08 -63.69 -17.34
N ALA A 1010 -19.82 -64.70 -17.80
CA ALA A 1010 -19.25 -65.82 -18.54
C ALA A 1010 -18.63 -65.38 -19.87
N ASN A 1011 -19.30 -64.48 -20.60
CA ASN A 1011 -18.78 -63.88 -21.83
C ASN A 1011 -17.47 -63.10 -21.58
N THR A 1012 -17.36 -62.33 -20.49
CA THR A 1012 -16.09 -61.66 -20.14
C THR A 1012 -14.96 -62.65 -19.84
N LEU A 1013 -15.26 -63.79 -19.22
CA LEU A 1013 -14.27 -64.85 -18.97
C LEU A 1013 -14.02 -65.77 -20.19
N SER A 1014 -14.75 -65.59 -21.29
CA SER A 1014 -14.75 -66.49 -22.46
C SER A 1014 -15.12 -67.94 -22.14
N ILE A 1015 -16.04 -68.16 -21.19
CA ILE A 1015 -16.57 -69.48 -20.84
C ILE A 1015 -17.62 -69.89 -21.87
N VAL A 1016 -17.50 -71.09 -22.43
CA VAL A 1016 -18.57 -71.74 -23.22
C VAL A 1016 -19.68 -72.19 -22.26
N LEU A 1017 -20.91 -71.76 -22.50
CA LEU A 1017 -22.06 -71.87 -21.59
C LEU A 1017 -23.12 -72.87 -22.04
#